data_AF-A0A433QVS9-F1
#
_entry.id   AF-A0A433QVS9-F1
#
_cell.length_a   1.000
_cell.length_b   1.000
_cell.length_c   1.000
_cell.angle_alpha   90.00
_cell.angle_beta   90.00
_cell.angle_gamma   90.00
#
_symmetry.space_group_name_H-M   'P 1'
#
loop_
_entity.id
_entity.type
_entity.pdbx_description
1 polymer ?
#
loop_
_entity_poly.entity_id
_entity_poly.type
_entity_poly.pdbx_seq_one_letter_code
_entity_poly.pdbx_strand_id
1 'polypeptide(L)'
;MLAASVLLISSLFQRQDPSAHRSSHPLSNDTEATLSSDTASTTSTAIDTDADPVYTLKSKLQAVALLDNLLSASTASTYHRLLDGNTAVAYVSYALSDLAFVYPGLPTNYPGQPAEDWSARGFRNAAGQALKVAHMDTRAGALNALQGALRGSDSKATAAVYASSQALLSMIPNMHLLAQQRGRSNPVVLHVAAQSFDDQLRSVPEVDSVLVARNTGFVFLGSNSVQEAHDMALVAHLLAARSGVPVLHYFDGVRTANEVATAKVLSYPEIARLAAEQTAVGATESAVPFQRSYDLVEDLLQQVSKSLGRDYHIFEYSGSDSAETVVVTLGAGSQSVRDAVASLSTSGAQVGVLNVRLYRPWSEKNFLAAIPKTAKTVVVLEQGDGLFAFNGPLFLDVAASFRFGAGWEGAGPRLVTAQSNSFAHLRPQHFKTLFANALESTFIDLNADEYTTVEQEEEKAPAAASTQAIFWDLETAGSAQAAKHAASILAKSGANVDAYTTQDGYRPGGPVASTQLNFGTRPQGGSATRAADYVAVHDPALLKEFDILATAKPRSTILLAGPWKNADEIEGKLSNDFKLRATQLEVRLFALDAAKIAADLQLRETGVVFEAAFFHLVPGVAHLAGARDPAAVADAIASQYEDSLSPDRKVGVLVREVVGRVAADLSPIDLLPTWTILEREYKNLPTHVAPRLAANTDTDHSAADLDAATLPHTKKTHETAWHVMFGDAYQSVHSLRPDLHEKTFLVKTSLRRRLTPLNYDRNVFHIEFDIKGTGLKYELGDALGVHGHNNPAAVAEFLAWYGLDPQSSLLLPATSPAAPAETRTIFQLFSQTLDIFGRPTKRFYESLADHAADPKERQHLLHLISPEGAAELKRRVDDTTTYADLLREFTSAHPSVAHLARMVAPIKPRHYSIASSQRMFPDSVHLLVVTVDWQTSKGERRTGQCTRYLDALRPGEAVTVSIKPSVMKLPPLDEQPVVMAGLGTGMAPFRAFIQERALARAENKKVGDIVLYFGSRHRSMEYLYGEELEAYLASGDLTHAGLAFSRDQPDKIYIQHRMKEDVARLRKWLVEENGHFYLCGPTWPVPDVKDAVVEALTSTGELSVKEAGEVIESWKEKEKYVLEVY
;
A
#
# COMPACT_ATOMS: atom_id res chain seq x y z
N MET A 1 15.81 10.25 41.34
CA MET A 1 15.57 9.42 40.14
C MET A 1 16.85 9.12 39.34
N LEU A 2 17.82 10.04 39.21
CA LEU A 2 19.10 9.80 38.51
C LEU A 2 20.06 8.76 39.14
N ALA A 3 19.89 8.43 40.44
CA ALA A 3 20.74 7.43 41.11
C ALA A 3 20.26 5.98 40.94
N ALA A 4 18.98 5.76 40.58
CA ALA A 4 18.41 4.41 40.46
C ALA A 4 18.82 3.72 39.14
N SER A 5 19.07 4.49 38.08
CA SER A 5 19.46 3.95 36.77
C SER A 5 20.92 3.47 36.72
N VAL A 6 21.79 3.96 37.59
CA VAL A 6 23.22 3.57 37.64
C VAL A 6 23.42 2.19 38.30
N LEU A 7 22.52 1.81 39.21
CA LEU A 7 22.58 0.54 39.93
C LEU A 7 22.05 -0.64 39.10
N LEU A 8 21.06 -0.42 38.23
CA LEU A 8 20.55 -1.49 37.37
C LEU A 8 21.55 -1.90 36.28
N ILE A 9 22.28 -0.95 35.70
CA ILE A 9 23.23 -1.20 34.59
C ILE A 9 24.52 -1.86 35.10
N SER A 10 24.95 -1.59 36.33
CA SER A 10 26.12 -2.25 36.93
C SER A 10 25.90 -3.74 37.22
N SER A 11 24.64 -4.20 37.32
CA SER A 11 24.31 -5.60 37.59
C SER A 11 24.35 -6.52 36.35
N LEU A 12 24.35 -5.95 35.15
CA LEU A 12 24.31 -6.70 33.88
C LEU A 12 25.69 -7.05 33.31
N PHE A 13 26.80 -6.56 33.91
CA PHE A 13 28.16 -6.73 33.37
C PHE A 13 29.17 -7.41 34.32
N GLN A 14 28.75 -8.12 35.37
CA GLN A 14 29.68 -8.90 36.20
C GLN A 14 29.85 -10.34 35.69
N ARG A 15 31.07 -10.64 35.22
CA ARG A 15 31.61 -11.97 34.93
C ARG A 15 31.48 -12.90 36.16
N GLN A 16 31.06 -14.15 35.94
CA GLN A 16 31.37 -15.27 36.85
C GLN A 16 32.15 -16.35 36.09
N ASP A 17 33.33 -16.65 36.62
CA ASP A 17 34.23 -17.74 36.21
C ASP A 17 33.83 -19.08 36.88
N PRO A 18 34.22 -20.24 36.31
CA PRO A 18 33.70 -21.55 36.65
C PRO A 18 34.57 -22.29 37.67
N SER A 19 33.97 -22.86 38.73
CA SER A 19 34.47 -24.08 39.41
C SER A 19 33.65 -24.43 40.67
N ALA A 20 32.89 -25.54 40.60
CA ALA A 20 32.64 -26.42 41.75
C ALA A 20 31.92 -27.71 41.29
N HIS A 21 32.70 -28.80 41.19
CA HIS A 21 32.26 -30.18 40.99
C HIS A 21 31.61 -30.80 42.24
N ARG A 22 30.68 -31.76 42.03
CA ARG A 22 30.63 -33.17 42.59
C ARG A 22 29.17 -33.64 42.67
N SER A 23 28.68 -34.50 41.77
CA SER A 23 28.87 -35.96 41.61
C SER A 23 27.98 -36.84 42.52
N SER A 24 27.03 -37.57 41.91
CA SER A 24 26.65 -38.93 42.30
C SER A 24 25.92 -39.65 41.14
N HIS A 25 26.62 -40.57 40.48
CA HIS A 25 26.09 -41.67 39.67
C HIS A 25 25.95 -42.91 40.57
N PRO A 26 25.12 -43.94 40.26
CA PRO A 26 25.59 -45.01 39.37
C PRO A 26 24.55 -45.85 38.56
N LEU A 27 25.07 -46.45 37.47
CA LEU A 27 24.69 -47.71 36.77
C LEU A 27 23.46 -47.72 35.83
N SER A 28 23.48 -48.35 34.65
CA SER A 28 24.49 -49.15 33.92
C SER A 28 24.10 -49.32 32.43
N ASN A 29 25.11 -49.61 31.62
CA ASN A 29 25.15 -49.79 30.15
C ASN A 29 24.33 -50.97 29.60
N ASP A 30 23.81 -50.79 28.38
CA ASP A 30 24.10 -51.58 27.16
C ASP A 30 23.22 -50.97 26.04
N THR A 31 23.70 -50.32 24.98
CA THR A 31 24.34 -50.92 23.78
C THR A 31 24.82 -49.78 22.87
N GLU A 32 25.91 -50.01 22.13
CA GLU A 32 26.58 -49.08 21.21
C GLU A 32 25.73 -48.66 20.00
N ALA A 33 25.70 -47.34 19.68
CA ALA A 33 25.74 -46.82 18.31
C ALA A 33 26.01 -45.30 18.30
N THR A 34 26.88 -44.90 17.38
CA THR A 34 27.26 -43.55 16.92
C THR A 34 26.15 -42.50 16.92
N LEU A 35 26.37 -41.36 17.61
CA LEU A 35 25.53 -40.15 17.50
C LEU A 35 26.04 -39.27 16.34
N SER A 36 25.36 -39.38 15.20
CA SER A 36 25.28 -38.34 14.17
C SER A 36 24.26 -37.27 14.60
N SER A 37 24.51 -36.04 14.17
CA SER A 37 23.57 -34.93 14.21
C SER A 37 22.37 -35.21 13.30
N ASP A 38 21.24 -35.60 13.88
CA ASP A 38 19.95 -35.66 13.19
C ASP A 38 18.86 -34.93 14.01
N THR A 39 18.72 -33.62 13.77
CA THR A 39 17.41 -32.97 13.82
C THR A 39 16.85 -32.95 12.40
N ALA A 40 16.46 -34.14 11.93
CA ALA A 40 15.64 -34.30 10.74
C ALA A 40 14.18 -34.03 11.13
N SER A 41 13.65 -32.90 10.69
CA SER A 41 12.21 -32.64 10.62
C SER A 41 11.60 -33.58 9.59
N THR A 42 11.01 -34.69 10.02
CA THR A 42 10.19 -35.56 9.16
C THR A 42 8.79 -34.98 8.98
N THR A 43 8.66 -34.07 8.02
CA THR A 43 7.44 -33.92 7.23
C THR A 43 7.84 -34.14 5.78
N SER A 44 7.90 -35.41 5.38
CA SER A 44 7.86 -35.80 3.97
C SER A 44 6.45 -35.53 3.46
N THR A 45 6.21 -34.33 2.95
CA THR A 45 5.12 -34.11 2.00
C THR A 45 5.43 -34.99 0.80
N ALA A 46 4.52 -35.91 0.47
CA ALA A 46 4.56 -36.55 -0.85
C ALA A 46 4.41 -35.42 -1.87
N ILE A 47 5.53 -35.09 -2.51
CA ILE A 47 5.62 -34.18 -3.64
C ILE A 47 4.76 -34.80 -4.73
N ASP A 48 3.75 -34.07 -5.16
CA ASP A 48 3.12 -34.30 -6.45
C ASP A 48 4.22 -34.11 -7.51
N THR A 49 4.71 -35.22 -8.08
CA THR A 49 5.81 -35.22 -9.04
C THR A 49 5.40 -34.77 -10.43
N ASP A 50 4.13 -34.36 -10.64
CA ASP A 50 3.61 -33.95 -11.95
C ASP A 50 3.15 -32.48 -12.01
N ALA A 51 3.40 -31.66 -10.97
CA ALA A 51 3.32 -30.20 -11.09
C ALA A 51 4.71 -29.64 -11.42
N ASP A 52 4.85 -29.11 -12.63
CA ASP A 52 6.09 -28.46 -13.09
C ASP A 52 6.60 -27.43 -12.05
N PRO A 53 7.88 -27.50 -11.62
CA PRO A 53 8.41 -26.60 -10.60
C PRO A 53 8.47 -25.16 -11.12
N VAL A 54 7.73 -24.25 -10.47
CA VAL A 54 7.84 -22.80 -10.74
C VAL A 54 9.12 -22.26 -10.09
N TYR A 55 10.03 -21.74 -10.91
CA TYR A 55 11.32 -21.21 -10.50
C TYR A 55 11.22 -19.75 -10.05
N THR A 56 11.91 -19.44 -8.96
CA THR A 56 12.12 -18.07 -8.46
C THR A 56 13.61 -17.76 -8.50
N LEU A 57 14.00 -16.70 -9.21
CA LEU A 57 15.39 -16.27 -9.32
C LEU A 57 15.72 -15.28 -8.21
N LYS A 58 16.67 -15.63 -7.33
CA LYS A 58 17.11 -14.72 -6.27
C LYS A 58 18.28 -13.86 -6.74
N SER A 59 18.15 -12.54 -6.58
CA SER A 59 19.20 -11.58 -6.93
C SER A 59 20.38 -11.63 -5.97
N LYS A 60 21.61 -11.66 -6.49
CA LYS A 60 22.86 -11.42 -5.74
C LYS A 60 23.09 -9.95 -5.39
N LEU A 61 22.27 -9.02 -5.88
CA LEU A 61 22.33 -7.64 -5.42
C LEU A 61 21.57 -7.45 -4.09
N GLN A 62 20.52 -8.25 -3.86
CA GLN A 62 19.80 -8.30 -2.58
C GLN A 62 20.55 -9.14 -1.53
N ALA A 63 21.22 -10.22 -1.96
CA ALA A 63 22.02 -11.08 -1.09
C ALA A 63 23.50 -10.64 -1.04
N VAL A 64 24.07 -10.56 0.17
CA VAL A 64 25.46 -10.77 0.65
C VAL A 64 26.68 -10.71 -0.32
N ALA A 65 26.59 -11.04 -1.61
CA ALA A 65 27.70 -11.17 -2.54
C ALA A 65 28.40 -9.84 -2.94
N LEU A 66 27.73 -8.69 -2.81
CA LEU A 66 28.40 -7.38 -2.90
C LEU A 66 29.25 -7.08 -1.66
N LEU A 67 28.89 -7.67 -0.52
CA LEU A 67 29.45 -7.43 0.81
C LEU A 67 30.80 -8.13 1.02
N ASP A 68 30.92 -9.38 0.59
CA ASP A 68 32.21 -10.09 0.59
C ASP A 68 33.24 -9.43 -0.33
N ASN A 69 32.81 -8.79 -1.43
CA ASN A 69 33.68 -8.02 -2.33
C ASN A 69 33.88 -6.54 -1.90
N LEU A 70 33.03 -6.01 -1.02
CA LEU A 70 33.12 -4.64 -0.50
C LEU A 70 34.21 -4.54 0.58
N LEU A 71 34.30 -5.55 1.44
CA LEU A 71 35.17 -5.56 2.62
C LEU A 71 36.36 -6.53 2.51
N SER A 72 36.40 -7.39 1.49
CA SER A 72 37.60 -8.19 1.23
C SER A 72 38.77 -7.30 0.82
N ALA A 73 39.95 -7.65 1.35
CA ALA A 73 41.20 -6.95 1.18
C ALA A 73 41.69 -6.96 -0.28
N SER A 74 41.09 -6.13 -1.13
CA SER A 74 41.70 -5.71 -2.38
C SER A 74 43.04 -5.02 -2.05
N THR A 75 44.13 -5.50 -2.65
CA THR A 75 45.46 -4.91 -2.50
C THR A 75 45.63 -3.60 -3.27
N ALA A 76 44.65 -3.23 -4.11
CA ALA A 76 44.65 -1.96 -4.83
C ALA A 76 44.23 -0.80 -3.89
N SER A 77 44.92 0.34 -3.97
CA SER A 77 44.64 1.53 -3.14
C SER A 77 43.28 2.17 -3.45
N THR A 78 42.83 2.09 -4.71
CA THR A 78 41.53 2.59 -5.17
C THR A 78 40.88 1.61 -6.15
N TYR A 79 39.56 1.48 -6.12
CA TYR A 79 38.81 0.69 -7.11
C TYR A 79 37.39 1.25 -7.33
N HIS A 80 36.79 0.92 -8.47
CA HIS A 80 35.42 1.32 -8.81
C HIS A 80 34.40 0.35 -8.20
N ARG A 81 33.31 0.90 -7.66
CA ARG A 81 32.17 0.17 -7.11
C ARG A 81 30.87 0.86 -7.47
N LEU A 82 29.81 0.08 -7.57
CA LEU A 82 28.45 0.58 -7.67
C LEU A 82 27.87 0.65 -6.26
N LEU A 83 27.56 1.84 -5.77
CA LEU A 83 27.07 2.09 -4.41
C LEU A 83 25.98 3.16 -4.45
N ASP A 84 25.11 3.17 -3.45
CA ASP A 84 24.28 4.34 -3.15
C ASP A 84 24.94 5.26 -2.12
N GLY A 85 24.37 6.46 -1.91
CA GLY A 85 24.91 7.44 -0.97
C GLY A 85 24.95 6.95 0.47
N ASN A 86 23.91 6.25 0.94
CA ASN A 86 23.88 5.67 2.29
C ASN A 86 25.01 4.66 2.49
N THR A 87 25.22 3.78 1.50
CA THR A 87 26.27 2.76 1.49
C THR A 87 27.66 3.38 1.38
N ALA A 88 27.83 4.41 0.56
CA ALA A 88 29.10 5.14 0.43
C ALA A 88 29.53 5.78 1.75
N VAL A 89 28.60 6.39 2.48
CA VAL A 89 28.85 6.98 3.81
C VAL A 89 29.12 5.88 4.85
N ALA A 90 28.26 4.86 4.89
CA ALA A 90 28.43 3.74 5.81
C ALA A 90 29.77 3.03 5.60
N TYR A 91 30.23 2.86 4.35
CA TYR A 91 31.50 2.19 4.03
C TYR A 91 32.69 2.81 4.74
N VAL A 92 32.79 4.15 4.70
CA VAL A 92 33.89 4.89 5.36
C VAL A 92 33.69 4.95 6.87
N SER A 93 32.46 5.24 7.29
CA SER A 93 32.13 5.37 8.71
C SER A 93 32.31 4.04 9.46
N TYR A 94 31.94 2.91 8.85
CA TYR A 94 32.16 1.57 9.39
C TYR A 94 33.65 1.25 9.50
N ALA A 95 34.48 1.71 8.55
CA ALA A 95 35.92 1.52 8.59
C ALA A 95 36.59 2.23 9.78
N LEU A 96 36.07 3.42 10.15
CA LEU A 96 36.71 4.36 11.09
C LEU A 96 36.03 4.46 12.47
N SER A 97 34.89 3.79 12.68
CA SER A 97 34.12 3.87 13.93
C SER A 97 34.26 2.62 14.80
N ASP A 98 34.20 2.80 16.12
CA ASP A 98 34.06 1.72 17.11
C ASP A 98 32.61 1.56 17.58
N LEU A 99 31.87 2.67 17.61
CA LEU A 99 30.46 2.76 18.02
C LEU A 99 29.63 3.42 16.92
N ALA A 100 28.43 2.92 16.67
CA ALA A 100 27.47 3.56 15.79
C ALA A 100 26.07 3.58 16.42
N PHE A 101 25.40 4.73 16.33
CA PHE A 101 24.02 4.89 16.79
C PHE A 101 23.13 5.23 15.60
N VAL A 102 22.12 4.42 15.35
CA VAL A 102 21.26 4.54 14.17
C VAL A 102 19.85 4.90 14.63
N TYR A 103 19.32 6.01 14.11
CA TYR A 103 17.90 6.31 14.25
C TYR A 103 17.25 6.13 12.87
N PRO A 104 16.42 5.08 12.67
CA PRO A 104 15.73 4.87 11.40
C PRO A 104 14.65 5.94 11.22
N GLY A 105 14.87 6.86 10.28
CA GLY A 105 13.85 7.83 9.86
C GLY A 105 12.82 7.23 8.89
N LEU A 106 13.14 6.08 8.29
CA LEU A 106 12.37 5.37 7.26
C LEU A 106 12.37 3.87 7.59
N PRO A 107 11.40 3.08 7.10
CA PRO A 107 11.36 1.63 7.32
C PRO A 107 12.49 0.88 6.60
N THR A 108 12.87 1.32 5.40
CA THR A 108 13.96 0.77 4.58
C THR A 108 14.77 1.89 3.94
N ASN A 109 15.98 1.56 3.50
CA ASN A 109 16.99 2.46 2.96
C ASN A 109 17.24 3.73 3.80
N TYR A 110 17.17 3.61 5.13
CA TYR A 110 17.49 4.70 6.04
C TYR A 110 19.01 4.84 6.24
N PRO A 111 19.50 6.04 6.60
CA PRO A 111 20.90 6.24 6.93
C PRO A 111 21.33 5.31 8.07
N GLY A 112 22.37 4.50 7.83
CA GLY A 112 22.92 3.58 8.82
C GLY A 112 22.46 2.12 8.67
N GLN A 113 21.43 1.83 7.87
CA GLN A 113 20.99 0.46 7.59
C GLN A 113 22.15 -0.45 7.10
N PRO A 114 23.02 -0.02 6.16
CA PRO A 114 24.15 -0.85 5.76
C PRO A 114 25.10 -1.18 6.92
N ALA A 115 25.33 -0.24 7.85
CA ALA A 115 26.19 -0.47 9.00
C ALA A 115 25.61 -1.52 9.97
N GLU A 116 24.28 -1.52 10.17
CA GLU A 116 23.58 -2.54 10.96
C GLU A 116 23.68 -3.91 10.31
N ASP A 117 23.41 -4.00 9.00
CA ASP A 117 23.50 -5.24 8.24
C ASP A 117 24.91 -5.84 8.29
N TRP A 118 25.94 -5.00 8.15
CA TRP A 118 27.33 -5.46 8.17
C TRP A 118 27.77 -5.91 9.56
N SER A 119 27.35 -5.19 10.59
CA SER A 119 27.61 -5.55 11.99
C SER A 119 26.93 -6.88 12.35
N ALA A 120 25.67 -7.07 11.97
CA ALA A 120 24.92 -8.30 12.24
C ALA A 120 25.55 -9.53 11.57
N ARG A 121 26.20 -9.35 10.42
CA ARG A 121 26.93 -10.40 9.69
C ARG A 121 28.37 -10.61 10.16
N GLY A 122 28.84 -9.84 11.16
CA GLY A 122 30.16 -10.01 11.76
C GLY A 122 31.33 -9.44 10.95
N PHE A 123 31.06 -8.53 10.01
CA PHE A 123 32.12 -7.85 9.26
C PHE A 123 32.99 -6.99 10.17
N ARG A 124 34.27 -6.82 9.82
CA ARG A 124 35.25 -6.10 10.63
C ARG A 124 35.57 -4.73 10.03
N ASN A 125 35.75 -3.74 10.89
CA ASN A 125 36.24 -2.42 10.53
C ASN A 125 37.73 -2.47 10.16
N ALA A 126 38.32 -1.32 9.79
CA ALA A 126 39.72 -1.26 9.37
C ALA A 126 40.72 -1.58 10.51
N ALA A 127 40.29 -1.50 11.77
CA ALA A 127 41.06 -1.92 12.95
C ALA A 127 40.90 -3.43 13.26
N GLY A 128 40.15 -4.18 12.45
CA GLY A 128 39.93 -5.61 12.65
C GLY A 128 38.91 -5.95 13.75
N GLN A 129 38.10 -4.98 14.18
CA GLN A 129 37.08 -5.13 15.22
C GLN A 129 35.67 -5.10 14.62
N ALA A 130 34.69 -5.73 15.27
CA ALA A 130 33.29 -5.60 14.88
C ALA A 130 32.76 -4.25 15.40
N LEU A 131 32.13 -3.46 14.52
CA LEU A 131 31.48 -2.21 14.90
C LEU A 131 30.32 -2.50 15.86
N LYS A 132 30.22 -1.76 16.96
CA LYS A 132 29.06 -1.89 17.87
C LYS A 132 27.97 -0.94 17.41
N VAL A 133 26.94 -1.48 16.77
CA VAL A 133 25.81 -0.70 16.29
C VAL A 133 24.65 -0.80 17.28
N ALA A 134 24.06 0.35 17.62
CA ALA A 134 22.88 0.45 18.46
C ALA A 134 21.73 1.10 17.68
N HIS A 135 20.69 0.32 17.42
CA HIS A 135 19.43 0.79 16.87
C HIS A 135 18.65 1.58 17.94
N MET A 136 18.17 2.77 17.61
CA MET A 136 17.56 3.71 18.55
C MET A 136 16.10 3.99 18.21
N ASP A 137 15.21 3.86 19.20
CA ASP A 137 13.77 4.10 18.99
C ASP A 137 13.36 5.58 19.05
N THR A 138 14.20 6.45 19.63
CA THR A 138 13.88 7.87 19.83
C THR A 138 14.93 8.79 19.20
N ARG A 139 14.48 9.89 18.58
CA ARG A 139 15.34 10.91 17.92
C ARG A 139 16.41 11.44 18.87
N ALA A 140 16.02 11.90 20.06
CA ALA A 140 16.96 12.38 21.07
C ALA A 140 17.81 11.25 21.69
N GLY A 141 17.31 10.01 21.65
CA GLY A 141 17.95 8.83 22.22
C GLY A 141 19.34 8.59 21.66
N ALA A 142 19.54 8.75 20.34
CA ALA A 142 20.83 8.43 19.71
C ALA A 142 22.00 9.23 20.29
N LEU A 143 21.86 10.56 20.47
CA LEU A 143 22.93 11.36 21.09
C LEU A 143 23.01 11.22 22.62
N ASN A 144 21.91 10.89 23.28
CA ASN A 144 21.92 10.60 24.72
C ASN A 144 22.69 9.31 25.02
N ALA A 145 22.40 8.26 24.25
CA ALA A 145 23.06 6.96 24.35
C ALA A 145 24.54 7.08 23.99
N LEU A 146 24.87 7.83 22.93
CA LEU A 146 26.24 8.14 22.55
C LEU A 146 27.01 8.78 23.72
N GLN A 147 26.47 9.84 24.34
CA GLN A 147 27.15 10.51 25.46
C GLN A 147 27.39 9.56 26.64
N GLY A 148 26.44 8.66 26.92
CA GLY A 148 26.62 7.62 27.93
C GLY A 148 27.73 6.64 27.57
N ALA A 149 27.74 6.17 26.32
CA ALA A 149 28.72 5.22 25.81
C ALA A 149 30.14 5.80 25.80
N LEU A 150 30.30 7.05 25.35
CA LEU A 150 31.60 7.74 25.32
C LEU A 150 32.21 7.93 26.73
N ARG A 151 31.38 8.09 27.76
CA ARG A 151 31.86 8.17 29.16
C ARG A 151 32.37 6.83 29.69
N GLY A 152 31.87 5.72 29.17
CA GLY A 152 32.25 4.36 29.57
C GLY A 152 33.32 3.74 28.68
N SER A 153 33.65 4.35 27.54
CA SER A 153 34.63 3.85 26.57
C SER A 153 36.03 4.40 26.82
N ASP A 154 37.02 3.87 26.09
CA ASP A 154 38.33 4.49 25.99
C ASP A 154 38.21 5.92 25.45
N SER A 155 39.03 6.83 25.95
CA SER A 155 39.25 8.19 25.45
C SER A 155 39.53 8.30 23.94
N LYS A 156 39.94 7.20 23.30
CA LYS A 156 40.23 7.13 21.86
C LYS A 156 39.08 6.54 21.03
N ALA A 157 38.02 6.05 21.65
CA ALA A 157 36.93 5.41 20.91
C ALA A 157 36.29 6.40 19.92
N THR A 158 36.07 5.97 18.69
CA THR A 158 35.43 6.78 17.64
C THR A 158 33.96 6.40 17.50
N ALA A 159 33.11 7.39 17.23
CA ALA A 159 31.68 7.16 17.13
C ALA A 159 31.02 7.86 15.95
N ALA A 160 30.08 7.14 15.34
CA ALA A 160 29.21 7.65 14.28
C ALA A 160 27.74 7.67 14.72
N VAL A 161 26.98 8.60 14.17
CA VAL A 161 25.52 8.66 14.34
C VAL A 161 24.89 8.83 12.97
N TYR A 162 23.85 8.05 12.70
CA TYR A 162 23.09 8.14 11.45
C TYR A 162 21.66 8.54 11.72
N ALA A 163 21.17 9.56 10.99
CA ALA A 163 19.81 10.06 11.13
C ALA A 163 19.35 10.86 9.90
N SER A 164 18.06 11.17 9.81
CA SER A 164 17.52 12.17 8.89
C SER A 164 17.58 13.59 9.50
N SER A 165 17.51 14.63 8.66
CA SER A 165 17.58 16.03 9.10
C SER A 165 16.51 16.40 10.12
N GLN A 166 15.28 15.89 9.99
CA GLN A 166 14.21 16.11 10.97
C GLN A 166 14.56 15.64 12.40
N ALA A 167 15.42 14.63 12.54
CA ALA A 167 15.84 14.16 13.85
C ALA A 167 16.76 15.16 14.57
N LEU A 168 17.46 16.02 13.81
CA LEU A 168 18.41 16.98 14.36
C LEU A 168 17.77 17.95 15.34
N LEU A 169 16.53 18.38 15.11
CA LEU A 169 15.83 19.30 16.00
C LEU A 169 15.77 18.80 17.45
N SER A 170 15.59 17.49 17.64
CA SER A 170 15.58 16.84 18.96
C SER A 170 16.99 16.57 19.50
N MET A 171 18.01 16.65 18.64
CA MET A 171 19.42 16.37 18.96
C MET A 171 20.20 17.65 19.33
N ILE A 172 19.76 18.84 18.91
CA ILE A 172 20.45 20.12 19.14
C ILE A 172 20.95 20.32 20.59
N PRO A 173 20.15 20.08 21.65
CA PRO A 173 20.64 20.25 23.01
C PRO A 173 21.86 19.38 23.33
N ASN A 174 21.87 18.14 22.83
CA ASN A 174 22.98 17.21 23.00
C ASN A 174 24.17 17.55 22.12
N MET A 175 23.95 18.13 20.94
CA MET A 175 25.03 18.65 20.10
C MET A 175 25.78 19.77 20.82
N HIS A 176 25.08 20.71 21.48
CA HIS A 176 25.74 21.73 22.29
C HIS A 176 26.60 21.13 23.42
N LEU A 177 26.08 20.10 24.10
CA LEU A 177 26.82 19.41 25.17
C LEU A 177 28.08 18.71 24.64
N LEU A 178 27.98 18.04 23.48
CA LEU A 178 29.14 17.41 22.84
C LEU A 178 30.20 18.44 22.41
N ALA A 179 29.77 19.54 21.80
CA ALA A 179 30.68 20.60 21.36
C ALA A 179 31.38 21.36 22.50
N GLN A 180 30.81 21.34 23.72
CA GLN A 180 31.39 21.95 24.92
C GLN A 180 32.47 21.06 25.58
N GLN A 181 32.51 19.76 25.30
CA GLN A 181 33.47 18.82 25.90
C GLN A 181 34.87 18.87 25.25
N ARG A 182 35.30 20.06 24.81
CA ARG A 182 36.59 20.27 24.14
C ARG A 182 37.74 19.88 25.06
N GLY A 183 38.59 18.95 24.60
CA GLY A 183 39.80 18.50 25.33
C GLY A 183 39.72 17.13 26.01
N ARG A 184 38.61 16.39 25.90
CA ARG A 184 38.48 14.97 26.31
C ARG A 184 38.06 14.05 25.16
N SER A 185 38.20 14.51 23.93
CA SER A 185 37.26 14.28 22.83
C SER A 185 37.52 12.99 22.04
N ASN A 186 36.76 11.97 22.38
CA ASN A 186 36.37 10.94 21.42
C ASN A 186 35.92 11.59 20.09
N PRO A 187 36.46 11.18 18.93
CA PRO A 187 36.00 11.69 17.63
C PRO A 187 34.55 11.28 17.36
N VAL A 188 33.70 12.26 17.05
CA VAL A 188 32.27 12.05 16.78
C VAL A 188 31.88 12.64 15.43
N VAL A 189 31.24 11.83 14.59
CA VAL A 189 30.68 12.25 13.31
C VAL A 189 29.19 11.92 13.21
N LEU A 190 28.38 12.90 12.85
CA LEU A 190 26.96 12.73 12.52
C LEU A 190 26.83 12.71 11.00
N HIS A 191 26.27 11.63 10.46
CA HIS A 191 25.91 11.48 9.07
C HIS A 191 24.40 11.68 8.91
N VAL A 192 24.02 12.76 8.22
CA VAL A 192 22.64 13.23 8.14
C VAL A 192 22.14 13.21 6.71
N ALA A 193 21.11 12.43 6.44
CA ALA A 193 20.35 12.55 5.19
C ALA A 193 19.38 13.72 5.30
N ALA A 194 19.59 14.76 4.48
CA ALA A 194 18.76 15.96 4.39
C ALA A 194 17.44 15.62 3.70
N GLN A 195 16.40 15.33 4.49
CA GLN A 195 15.11 14.82 4.01
C GLN A 195 13.98 15.22 4.95
N SER A 196 12.87 15.65 4.36
CA SER A 196 11.60 15.91 5.01
C SER A 196 10.44 15.39 4.14
N PHE A 197 9.21 15.55 4.64
CA PHE A 197 7.98 15.24 3.93
C PHE A 197 7.11 16.50 3.84
N ASP A 198 6.52 16.74 2.67
CA ASP A 198 5.57 17.85 2.48
C ASP A 198 4.11 17.44 2.81
N ASP A 199 3.19 18.40 2.68
CA ASP A 199 1.75 18.21 2.94
C ASP A 199 1.10 17.13 2.05
N GLN A 200 1.73 16.75 0.95
CA GLN A 200 1.29 15.69 0.03
C GLN A 200 2.00 14.35 0.27
N LEU A 201 2.73 14.23 1.39
CA LEU A 201 3.56 13.08 1.75
C LEU A 201 4.68 12.79 0.74
N ARG A 202 5.10 13.79 -0.04
CA ARG A 202 6.25 13.65 -0.94
C ARG A 202 7.53 13.81 -0.13
N SER A 203 8.46 12.90 -0.37
CA SER A 203 9.82 12.99 0.14
C SER A 203 10.54 14.13 -0.59
N VAL A 204 10.99 15.13 0.16
CA VAL A 204 11.68 16.31 -0.37
C VAL A 204 13.03 16.48 0.33
N PRO A 205 14.10 16.86 -0.40
CA PRO A 205 15.35 17.23 0.26
C PRO A 205 15.12 18.47 1.12
N GLU A 206 15.62 18.46 2.35
CA GLU A 206 15.39 19.54 3.31
C GLU A 206 16.66 19.78 4.13
N VAL A 207 17.21 21.00 3.99
CA VAL A 207 18.46 21.41 4.66
C VAL A 207 18.20 22.42 5.78
N ASP A 208 16.99 22.96 5.93
CA ASP A 208 16.66 23.95 6.96
C ASP A 208 16.95 23.42 8.37
N SER A 209 16.59 22.17 8.67
CA SER A 209 16.82 21.50 9.94
C SER A 209 18.31 21.33 10.24
N VAL A 210 19.14 21.18 9.19
CA VAL A 210 20.61 21.25 9.31
C VAL A 210 21.01 22.68 9.68
N LEU A 211 20.49 23.69 8.99
CA LEU A 211 20.79 25.10 9.27
C LEU A 211 20.30 25.58 10.64
N VAL A 212 19.25 24.99 11.22
CA VAL A 212 18.82 25.25 12.60
C VAL A 212 19.92 24.86 13.59
N ALA A 213 20.67 23.79 13.32
CA ALA A 213 21.76 23.31 14.17
C ALA A 213 23.08 24.11 14.02
N ARG A 214 23.14 25.15 13.16
CA ARG A 214 24.39 25.87 12.82
C ARG A 214 25.16 26.49 13.99
N ASN A 215 24.47 26.77 15.10
CA ASN A 215 25.06 27.39 16.30
C ASN A 215 25.53 26.37 17.35
N THR A 216 25.43 25.07 17.07
CA THR A 216 25.81 24.00 18.01
C THR A 216 27.30 23.93 18.31
N GLY A 217 28.15 24.48 17.42
CA GLY A 217 29.61 24.39 17.53
C GLY A 217 30.21 23.17 16.84
N PHE A 218 29.42 22.46 16.02
CA PHE A 218 29.86 21.41 15.11
C PHE A 218 30.43 22.00 13.82
N VAL A 219 31.30 21.25 13.14
CA VAL A 219 31.69 21.52 11.75
C VAL A 219 30.62 20.96 10.81
N PHE A 220 30.25 21.68 9.75
CA PHE A 220 29.19 21.28 8.81
C PHE A 220 29.78 21.09 7.42
N LEU A 221 29.79 19.85 6.93
CA LEU A 221 30.28 19.45 5.60
C LEU A 221 29.13 18.91 4.75
N GLY A 222 28.95 19.47 3.55
CA GLY A 222 27.94 19.04 2.58
C GLY A 222 28.53 18.19 1.45
N SER A 223 27.79 17.18 0.99
CA SER A 223 28.07 16.46 -0.25
C SER A 223 26.85 16.41 -1.18
N ASN A 224 27.11 16.32 -2.49
CA ASN A 224 26.11 16.54 -3.55
C ASN A 224 26.04 15.34 -4.52
N SER A 225 26.81 14.28 -4.29
CA SER A 225 26.82 13.07 -5.12
C SER A 225 27.27 11.88 -4.30
N VAL A 226 27.02 10.65 -4.80
CA VAL A 226 27.47 9.42 -4.13
C VAL A 226 28.99 9.40 -3.92
N GLN A 227 29.75 9.86 -4.92
CA GLN A 227 31.21 9.97 -4.82
C GLN A 227 31.64 10.95 -3.72
N GLU A 228 31.01 12.12 -3.67
CA GLU A 228 31.30 13.12 -2.65
C GLU A 228 30.83 12.66 -1.26
N ALA A 229 29.79 11.85 -1.17
CA ALA A 229 29.31 11.29 0.09
C ALA A 229 30.36 10.35 0.72
N HIS A 230 31.04 9.52 -0.09
CA HIS A 230 32.22 8.76 0.35
C HIS A 230 33.36 9.69 0.79
N ASP A 231 33.73 10.64 -0.07
CA ASP A 231 34.92 11.47 0.14
C ASP A 231 34.76 12.41 1.34
N MET A 232 33.58 13.02 1.51
CA MET A 232 33.28 13.90 2.64
C MET A 232 33.02 13.13 3.93
N ALA A 233 32.55 11.88 3.88
CA ALA A 233 32.54 11.01 5.06
C ALA A 233 33.97 10.77 5.56
N LEU A 234 34.93 10.52 4.65
CA LEU A 234 36.35 10.37 5.02
C LEU A 234 36.88 11.65 5.65
N VAL A 235 36.71 12.79 4.98
CA VAL A 235 37.17 14.09 5.49
C VAL A 235 36.54 14.40 6.86
N ALA A 236 35.26 14.11 7.06
CA ALA A 236 34.58 14.34 8.33
C ALA A 236 35.19 13.53 9.49
N HIS A 237 35.47 12.24 9.27
CA HIS A 237 36.11 11.38 10.28
C HIS A 237 37.56 11.78 10.54
N LEU A 238 38.33 12.08 9.50
CA LEU A 238 39.71 12.56 9.63
C LEU A 238 39.77 13.90 10.40
N LEU A 239 38.83 14.81 10.13
CA LEU A 239 38.73 16.09 10.80
C LEU A 239 38.33 15.94 12.26
N ALA A 240 37.35 15.09 12.56
CA ALA A 240 36.94 14.80 13.94
C ALA A 240 38.12 14.22 14.74
N ALA A 241 38.91 13.33 14.13
CA ALA A 241 40.10 12.75 14.73
C ALA A 241 41.23 13.76 14.96
N ARG A 242 41.50 14.65 13.99
CA ARG A 242 42.58 15.65 14.08
C ARG A 242 42.24 16.82 15.00
N SER A 243 41.00 17.32 14.95
CA SER A 243 40.59 18.54 15.64
C SER A 243 39.97 18.30 17.02
N GLY A 244 39.42 17.11 17.26
CA GLY A 244 38.58 16.82 18.43
C GLY A 244 37.25 17.58 18.43
N VAL A 245 36.91 18.26 17.33
CA VAL A 245 35.63 18.95 17.14
C VAL A 245 34.66 17.98 16.47
N PRO A 246 33.43 17.84 16.97
CA PRO A 246 32.45 16.98 16.34
C PRO A 246 31.99 17.53 14.98
N VAL A 247 31.78 16.63 14.02
CA VAL A 247 31.47 16.98 12.62
C VAL A 247 30.08 16.48 12.25
N LEU A 248 29.31 17.31 11.57
CA LEU A 248 28.05 16.97 10.91
C LEU A 248 28.30 16.94 9.41
N HIS A 249 28.31 15.74 8.84
CA HIS A 249 28.30 15.51 7.40
C HIS A 249 26.86 15.32 6.94
N TYR A 250 26.39 16.16 6.02
CA TYR A 250 25.05 16.09 5.47
C TYR A 250 25.06 15.95 3.95
N PHE A 251 24.06 15.25 3.41
CA PHE A 251 23.89 14.98 1.98
C PHE A 251 22.41 14.90 1.63
N ASP A 252 22.06 15.00 0.35
CA ASP A 252 20.67 14.91 -0.10
C ASP A 252 20.06 13.55 0.27
N GLY A 253 19.05 13.57 1.15
CA GLY A 253 18.40 12.36 1.67
C GLY A 253 17.35 11.75 0.74
N VAL A 254 17.02 12.43 -0.37
CA VAL A 254 16.07 11.94 -1.37
C VAL A 254 16.81 11.42 -2.58
N ARG A 255 17.65 12.26 -3.21
CA ARG A 255 18.36 11.88 -4.43
C ARG A 255 19.65 11.14 -4.12
N THR A 256 20.64 11.80 -3.52
CA THR A 256 21.98 11.21 -3.31
C THR A 256 21.93 9.96 -2.43
N ALA A 257 21.08 9.91 -1.41
CA ALA A 257 20.93 8.73 -0.55
C ALA A 257 20.45 7.47 -1.30
N ASN A 258 19.60 7.62 -2.32
CA ASN A 258 18.94 6.53 -3.03
C ASN A 258 19.47 6.31 -4.46
N GLU A 259 20.25 7.26 -5.00
CA GLU A 259 20.93 7.13 -6.29
C GLU A 259 22.05 6.11 -6.18
N VAL A 260 22.03 5.11 -7.06
CA VAL A 260 23.07 4.10 -7.19
C VAL A 260 24.02 4.53 -8.31
N ALA A 261 25.27 4.82 -7.99
CA ALA A 261 26.24 5.31 -8.96
C ALA A 261 27.61 4.63 -8.85
N THR A 262 28.35 4.61 -9.96
CA THR A 262 29.75 4.16 -9.97
C THR A 262 30.61 5.17 -9.23
N ALA A 263 31.16 4.78 -8.07
CA ALA A 263 32.07 5.57 -7.26
C ALA A 263 33.46 4.91 -7.17
N LYS A 264 34.51 5.73 -7.20
CA LYS A 264 35.89 5.35 -6.90
C LYS A 264 36.12 5.46 -5.40
N VAL A 265 36.21 4.32 -4.73
CA VAL A 265 36.37 4.20 -3.27
C VAL A 265 37.81 3.87 -2.88
N LEU A 266 38.19 4.24 -1.66
CA LEU A 266 39.47 3.85 -1.06
C LEU A 266 39.36 2.49 -0.36
N SER A 267 40.44 1.73 -0.33
CA SER A 267 40.49 0.48 0.44
C SER A 267 40.60 0.75 1.94
N TYR A 268 40.10 -0.17 2.78
CA TYR A 268 40.19 -0.06 4.25
C TYR A 268 41.61 0.19 4.77
N PRO A 269 42.66 -0.49 4.25
CA PRO A 269 44.05 -0.18 4.64
C PRO A 269 44.46 1.27 4.35
N GLU A 270 44.05 1.82 3.21
CA GLU A 270 44.38 3.20 2.84
C GLU A 270 43.59 4.22 3.68
N ILE A 271 42.31 3.94 3.95
CA ILE A 271 41.49 4.72 4.88
C ILE A 271 42.12 4.74 6.28
N ALA A 272 42.54 3.58 6.80
CA ALA A 272 43.20 3.48 8.09
C ALA A 272 44.55 4.20 8.12
N ARG A 273 45.34 4.13 7.04
CA ARG A 273 46.61 4.86 6.90
C ARG A 273 46.40 6.37 7.04
N LEU A 274 45.44 6.92 6.29
CA LEU A 274 45.09 8.34 6.36
C LEU A 274 44.59 8.74 7.76
N ALA A 275 43.76 7.91 8.39
CA ALA A 275 43.27 8.18 9.75
C ALA A 275 44.38 8.15 10.81
N ALA A 276 45.31 7.20 10.71
CA ALA A 276 46.45 7.11 11.61
C ALA A 276 47.37 8.34 11.48
N GLU A 277 47.61 8.82 10.26
CA GLU A 277 48.40 10.04 10.00
C GLU A 277 47.77 11.27 10.67
N GLN A 278 46.47 11.47 10.50
CA GLN A 278 45.77 12.63 11.07
C GLN A 278 45.67 12.56 12.60
N THR A 279 45.49 11.36 13.16
CA THR A 279 45.48 11.13 14.61
C THR A 279 46.85 11.43 15.24
N ALA A 280 47.94 11.04 14.56
CA ALA A 280 49.29 11.32 15.03
C ALA A 280 49.61 12.83 15.02
N VAL A 281 49.21 13.55 13.97
CA VAL A 281 49.37 15.01 13.88
C VAL A 281 48.57 15.71 14.98
N GLY A 282 47.29 15.34 15.15
CA GLY A 282 46.41 15.91 16.18
C GLY A 282 46.91 15.69 17.61
N ALA A 283 47.65 14.61 17.88
CA ALA A 283 48.27 14.37 19.19
C ALA A 283 49.45 15.32 19.50
N THR A 284 50.03 15.95 18.48
CA THR A 284 51.21 16.83 18.60
C THR A 284 50.90 18.32 18.48
N GLU A 285 49.82 18.69 17.77
CA GLU A 285 49.39 20.08 17.58
C GLU A 285 48.48 20.55 18.73
N SER A 286 48.65 21.82 19.15
CA SER A 286 47.73 22.45 20.10
C SER A 286 46.34 22.62 19.49
N ALA A 287 45.28 22.37 20.28
CA ALA A 287 43.89 22.45 19.83
C ALA A 287 43.58 23.75 19.06
N VAL A 288 43.18 23.62 17.80
CA VAL A 288 42.81 24.76 16.94
C VAL A 288 41.47 25.32 17.43
N PRO A 289 41.35 26.64 17.66
CA PRO A 289 40.05 27.25 17.95
C PRO A 289 39.07 26.98 16.81
N PHE A 290 37.81 26.63 17.14
CA PHE A 290 36.77 26.37 16.14
C PHE A 290 36.64 27.49 15.09
N GLN A 291 36.79 28.75 15.50
CA GLN A 291 36.73 29.89 14.58
C GLN A 291 37.85 29.91 13.53
N ARG A 292 38.89 29.08 13.66
CA ARG A 292 39.97 28.93 12.68
C ARG A 292 40.07 27.53 12.10
N SER A 293 39.12 26.64 12.41
CA SER A 293 39.17 25.27 11.88
C SER A 293 38.85 25.20 10.39
N TYR A 294 38.42 26.29 9.74
CA TYR A 294 38.29 26.32 8.26
C TYR A 294 39.65 26.18 7.55
N ASP A 295 40.75 26.71 8.10
CA ASP A 295 42.09 26.55 7.50
C ASP A 295 42.55 25.09 7.60
N LEU A 296 42.20 24.44 8.72
CA LEU A 296 42.42 23.03 8.94
C LEU A 296 41.60 22.17 7.98
N VAL A 297 40.33 22.52 7.76
CA VAL A 297 39.46 21.81 6.81
C VAL A 297 40.01 21.95 5.39
N GLU A 298 40.40 23.16 4.97
CA GLU A 298 40.98 23.40 3.65
C GLU A 298 42.29 22.61 3.44
N ASP A 299 43.20 22.63 4.42
CA ASP A 299 44.43 21.83 4.40
C ASP A 299 44.12 20.33 4.27
N LEU A 300 43.17 19.83 5.06
CA LEU A 300 42.79 18.42 5.04
C LEU A 300 42.13 18.02 3.71
N LEU A 301 41.24 18.86 3.17
CA LEU A 301 40.65 18.64 1.85
C LEU A 301 41.74 18.53 0.79
N GLN A 302 42.69 19.48 0.76
CA GLN A 302 43.79 19.48 -0.19
C GLN A 302 44.75 18.29 -0.03
N GLN A 303 44.97 17.80 1.19
CA GLN A 303 45.74 16.58 1.43
C GLN A 303 45.01 15.34 0.90
N VAL A 304 43.73 15.19 1.24
CA VAL A 304 42.90 14.04 0.84
C VAL A 304 42.67 14.05 -0.68
N SER A 305 42.54 15.23 -1.30
CA SER A 305 42.44 15.42 -2.74
C SER A 305 43.55 14.74 -3.52
N LYS A 306 44.78 14.70 -2.98
CA LYS A 306 45.92 14.01 -3.61
C LYS A 306 45.73 12.49 -3.66
N SER A 307 45.21 11.90 -2.58
CA SER A 307 44.91 10.46 -2.52
C SER A 307 43.69 10.08 -3.35
N LEU A 308 42.68 10.95 -3.41
CA LEU A 308 41.45 10.72 -4.16
C LEU A 308 41.61 10.96 -5.66
N GLY A 309 42.53 11.86 -6.05
CA GLY A 309 42.67 12.36 -7.41
C GLY A 309 41.54 13.30 -7.81
N ARG A 310 40.95 14.02 -6.84
CA ARG A 310 39.82 14.95 -7.00
C ARG A 310 40.11 16.19 -6.18
N ASP A 311 40.04 17.36 -6.80
CA ASP A 311 40.32 18.61 -6.13
C ASP A 311 39.08 19.10 -5.38
N TYR A 312 39.23 19.34 -4.08
CA TYR A 312 38.15 19.75 -3.19
C TYR A 312 38.56 21.01 -2.43
N HIS A 313 37.64 21.95 -2.34
CA HIS A 313 37.81 23.19 -1.59
C HIS A 313 36.59 23.44 -0.70
N ILE A 314 36.76 24.29 0.33
CA ILE A 314 35.64 24.65 1.21
C ILE A 314 34.54 25.46 0.49
N PHE A 315 34.90 26.19 -0.57
CA PHE A 315 34.01 26.89 -1.50
C PHE A 315 34.44 26.59 -2.93
N GLU A 316 33.53 26.05 -3.75
CA GLU A 316 33.85 25.57 -5.09
C GLU A 316 33.07 26.36 -6.12
N TYR A 317 33.77 27.14 -6.94
CA TYR A 317 33.17 27.87 -8.05
C TYR A 317 33.24 27.06 -9.34
N SER A 318 32.15 27.08 -10.12
CA SER A 318 32.12 26.54 -11.48
C SER A 318 31.28 27.45 -12.37
N GLY A 319 31.76 27.74 -13.58
CA GLY A 319 31.09 28.63 -14.52
C GLY A 319 32.08 29.51 -15.26
N SER A 320 31.59 30.62 -15.84
CA SER A 320 32.43 31.54 -16.60
C SER A 320 33.34 32.37 -15.68
N ASP A 321 34.62 32.52 -16.02
CA ASP A 321 35.54 33.42 -15.30
C ASP A 321 35.12 34.89 -15.39
N SER A 322 34.31 35.24 -16.41
CA SER A 322 33.72 36.57 -16.60
C SER A 322 32.26 36.65 -16.18
N ALA A 323 31.82 35.76 -15.27
CA ALA A 323 30.43 35.73 -14.82
C ALA A 323 30.00 37.08 -14.21
N GLU A 324 28.86 37.59 -14.66
CA GLU A 324 28.22 38.78 -14.11
C GLU A 324 27.18 38.42 -13.05
N THR A 325 26.59 37.21 -13.13
CA THR A 325 25.66 36.68 -12.14
C THR A 325 26.17 35.37 -11.56
N VAL A 326 26.28 35.30 -10.23
CA VAL A 326 26.74 34.10 -9.51
C VAL A 326 25.64 33.57 -8.60
N VAL A 327 25.35 32.28 -8.71
CA VAL A 327 24.41 31.56 -7.84
C VAL A 327 25.16 30.94 -6.68
N VAL A 328 24.74 31.16 -5.44
CA VAL A 328 25.34 30.55 -4.24
C VAL A 328 24.36 29.53 -3.68
N THR A 329 24.81 28.30 -3.42
CA THR A 329 23.97 27.20 -2.92
C THR A 329 24.76 26.29 -1.98
N LEU A 330 24.06 25.57 -1.09
CA LEU A 330 24.65 24.56 -0.21
C LEU A 330 24.85 23.25 -0.96
N GLY A 331 25.76 22.42 -0.46
CA GLY A 331 26.05 21.14 -1.08
C GLY A 331 24.85 20.20 -1.25
N ALA A 332 24.19 19.84 -0.15
CA ALA A 332 23.05 18.93 -0.21
C ALA A 332 21.87 19.53 -0.99
N GLY A 333 21.28 18.76 -1.91
CA GLY A 333 20.07 19.15 -2.67
C GLY A 333 20.30 20.04 -3.89
N SER A 334 21.54 20.47 -4.16
CA SER A 334 21.85 21.47 -5.20
C SER A 334 22.39 20.93 -6.52
N GLN A 335 22.40 19.61 -6.72
CA GLN A 335 22.93 19.01 -7.94
C GLN A 335 22.26 19.58 -9.22
N SER A 336 20.93 19.63 -9.24
CA SER A 336 20.16 20.19 -10.36
C SER A 336 20.49 21.65 -10.66
N VAL A 337 20.83 22.44 -9.62
CA VAL A 337 21.26 23.83 -9.77
C VAL A 337 22.61 23.88 -10.50
N ARG A 338 23.57 23.06 -10.06
CA ARG A 338 24.91 23.03 -10.67
C ARG A 338 24.84 22.64 -12.14
N ASP A 339 24.10 21.58 -12.45
CA ASP A 339 23.96 21.08 -13.82
C ASP A 339 23.30 22.13 -14.74
N ALA A 340 22.24 22.80 -14.25
CA ALA A 340 21.54 23.81 -15.02
C ALA A 340 22.41 25.05 -15.31
N VAL A 341 23.13 25.55 -14.30
CA VAL A 341 24.03 26.70 -14.46
C VAL A 341 25.24 26.34 -15.33
N ALA A 342 25.79 25.13 -15.18
CA ALA A 342 26.88 24.65 -16.02
C ALA A 342 26.48 24.54 -17.50
N SER A 343 25.25 24.08 -17.79
CA SER A 343 24.69 24.05 -19.15
C SER A 343 24.60 25.44 -19.77
N LEU A 344 24.10 26.43 -19.02
CA LEU A 344 24.03 27.83 -19.45
C LEU A 344 25.42 28.43 -19.70
N SER A 345 26.36 28.20 -18.78
CA SER A 345 27.74 28.67 -18.92
C SER A 345 28.43 28.06 -20.15
N THR A 346 28.20 26.78 -20.43
CA THR A 346 28.74 26.09 -21.62
C THR A 346 28.13 26.65 -22.91
N SER A 347 26.88 27.12 -22.85
CA SER A 347 26.19 27.81 -23.94
C SER A 347 26.63 29.27 -24.13
N GLY A 348 27.62 29.74 -23.37
CA GLY A 348 28.20 31.09 -23.49
C GLY A 348 27.59 32.15 -22.58
N ALA A 349 26.67 31.80 -21.67
CA ALA A 349 26.13 32.77 -20.72
C ALA A 349 27.18 33.16 -19.66
N GLN A 350 27.22 34.44 -19.27
CA GLN A 350 28.12 34.97 -18.23
C GLN A 350 27.59 34.69 -16.82
N VAL A 351 27.45 33.41 -16.51
CA VAL A 351 26.88 32.93 -15.25
C VAL A 351 27.80 31.90 -14.60
N GLY A 352 27.69 31.76 -13.28
CA GLY A 352 28.39 30.74 -12.53
C GLY A 352 27.66 30.34 -11.26
N VAL A 353 28.10 29.23 -10.67
CA VAL A 353 27.57 28.69 -9.42
C VAL A 353 28.71 28.46 -8.44
N LEU A 354 28.52 28.87 -7.19
CA LEU A 354 29.39 28.61 -6.06
C LEU A 354 28.71 27.63 -5.12
N ASN A 355 29.29 26.45 -5.00
CA ASN A 355 28.87 25.39 -4.10
C ASN A 355 29.57 25.54 -2.74
N VAL A 356 28.79 25.64 -1.67
CA VAL A 356 29.31 25.72 -0.30
C VAL A 356 29.47 24.31 0.26
N ARG A 357 30.73 23.86 0.37
CA ARG A 357 31.10 22.56 0.94
C ARG A 357 31.16 22.63 2.46
N LEU A 358 31.90 23.60 3.00
CA LEU A 358 32.01 23.87 4.43
C LEU A 358 31.08 25.02 4.81
N TYR A 359 29.95 24.71 5.43
CA TYR A 359 29.02 25.76 5.89
C TYR A 359 29.43 26.36 7.24
N ARG A 360 29.96 25.52 8.14
CA ARG A 360 30.47 25.96 9.46
C ARG A 360 31.77 25.24 9.81
N PRO A 361 32.78 25.95 10.34
CA PRO A 361 32.86 27.40 10.46
C PRO A 361 32.92 28.09 9.08
N TRP A 362 32.31 29.27 8.97
CA TRP A 362 32.29 30.06 7.74
C TRP A 362 33.58 30.88 7.62
N SER A 363 34.16 30.96 6.42
CA SER A 363 35.36 31.77 6.13
C SER A 363 35.03 32.85 5.11
N GLU A 364 34.85 34.10 5.57
CA GLU A 364 34.49 35.23 4.69
C GLU A 364 35.58 35.46 3.64
N LYS A 365 36.85 35.33 4.04
CA LYS A 365 38.01 35.51 3.16
C LYS A 365 38.00 34.52 1.99
N ASN A 366 37.83 33.23 2.29
CA ASN A 366 37.88 32.19 1.26
C ASN A 366 36.63 32.23 0.38
N PHE A 367 35.47 32.57 0.95
CA PHE A 367 34.24 32.81 0.19
C PHE A 367 34.41 33.93 -0.84
N LEU A 368 34.90 35.11 -0.41
CA LEU A 368 35.13 36.26 -1.30
C LEU A 368 36.23 36.03 -2.33
N ALA A 369 37.17 35.11 -2.05
CA ALA A 369 38.23 34.72 -2.98
C ALA A 369 37.72 33.79 -4.08
N ALA A 370 36.73 32.94 -3.77
CA ALA A 370 36.13 32.00 -4.73
C ALA A 370 35.17 32.67 -5.73
N ILE A 371 34.64 33.85 -5.42
CA ILE A 371 33.72 34.57 -6.31
C ILE A 371 34.50 35.42 -7.34
N PRO A 372 34.20 35.31 -8.65
CA PRO A 372 34.76 36.19 -9.68
C PRO A 372 34.53 37.67 -9.38
N LYS A 373 35.57 38.50 -9.53
CA LYS A 373 35.48 39.96 -9.28
C LYS A 373 34.57 40.69 -10.28
N THR A 374 34.18 40.03 -11.37
CA THR A 374 33.22 40.53 -12.36
C THR A 374 31.76 40.41 -11.92
N ALA A 375 31.48 39.69 -10.82
CA ALA A 375 30.12 39.47 -10.36
C ALA A 375 29.45 40.80 -9.95
N LYS A 376 28.35 41.12 -10.64
CA LYS A 376 27.49 42.29 -10.36
C LYS A 376 26.26 41.91 -9.54
N THR A 377 25.78 40.68 -9.70
CA THR A 377 24.63 40.13 -8.99
C THR A 377 24.99 38.78 -8.38
N VAL A 378 24.62 38.58 -7.12
CA VAL A 378 24.74 37.29 -6.43
C VAL A 378 23.35 36.84 -5.99
N VAL A 379 22.93 35.69 -6.49
CA VAL A 379 21.65 35.07 -6.15
C VAL A 379 21.91 33.93 -5.16
N VAL A 380 21.42 34.06 -3.93
CA VAL A 380 21.56 33.05 -2.89
C VAL A 380 20.32 32.16 -2.89
N LEU A 381 20.52 30.86 -3.13
CA LEU A 381 19.46 29.87 -3.10
C LEU A 381 19.30 29.31 -1.68
N GLU A 382 18.10 29.47 -1.13
CA GLU A 382 17.72 28.96 0.19
C GLU A 382 16.64 27.89 0.02
N GLN A 383 16.94 26.66 0.45
CA GLN A 383 16.05 25.52 0.31
C GLN A 383 15.33 25.24 1.63
N GLY A 384 14.02 25.41 1.65
CA GLY A 384 13.27 25.38 2.91
C GLY A 384 11.75 25.43 2.76
N ASP A 385 11.05 25.03 3.81
CA ASP A 385 9.59 25.06 3.93
C ASP A 385 9.07 26.39 4.53
N GLY A 386 9.94 27.39 4.65
CA GLY A 386 9.62 28.69 5.24
C GLY A 386 9.93 28.80 6.73
N LEU A 387 10.71 27.87 7.32
CA LEU A 387 11.25 27.98 8.67
C LEU A 387 11.99 29.30 8.92
N PHE A 388 12.61 29.87 7.89
CA PHE A 388 13.29 31.17 7.93
C PHE A 388 12.49 32.25 7.21
N ALA A 389 12.64 33.52 7.66
CA ALA A 389 12.06 34.69 7.00
C ALA A 389 12.63 34.88 5.56
N PHE A 390 12.15 35.90 4.85
CA PHE A 390 12.54 36.25 3.46
C PHE A 390 14.05 36.16 3.14
N ASN A 391 14.92 36.37 4.13
CA ASN A 391 16.37 36.16 4.02
C ASN A 391 16.82 35.08 5.00
N GLY A 392 17.25 33.92 4.47
CA GLY A 392 17.70 32.77 5.25
C GLY A 392 19.14 32.87 5.80
N PRO A 393 19.60 31.86 6.55
CA PRO A 393 20.92 31.86 7.18
C PRO A 393 22.08 31.96 6.21
N LEU A 394 22.03 31.31 5.04
CA LEU A 394 23.08 31.38 4.04
C LEU A 394 23.14 32.79 3.44
N PHE A 395 21.99 33.39 3.12
CA PHE A 395 21.94 34.77 2.64
C PHE A 395 22.57 35.74 3.63
N LEU A 396 22.29 35.58 4.92
CA LEU A 396 22.85 36.43 5.97
C LEU A 396 24.39 36.29 6.06
N ASP A 397 24.93 35.08 5.92
CA ASP A 397 26.38 34.85 5.90
C ASP A 397 27.05 35.46 4.64
N VAL A 398 26.40 35.31 3.48
CA VAL A 398 26.84 35.92 2.20
C VAL A 398 26.83 37.44 2.29
N ALA A 399 25.73 38.02 2.79
CA ALA A 399 25.58 39.46 2.95
C ALA A 399 26.59 40.02 3.95
N ALA A 400 26.82 39.34 5.08
CA ALA A 400 27.85 39.72 6.04
C ALA A 400 29.26 39.65 5.42
N SER A 401 29.54 38.65 4.60
CA SER A 401 30.83 38.50 3.92
C SER A 401 31.12 39.68 2.98
N PHE A 402 30.17 40.08 2.12
CA PHE A 402 30.36 41.25 1.26
C PHE A 402 30.38 42.58 2.02
N ARG A 403 29.70 42.67 3.16
CA ARG A 403 29.63 43.90 3.95
C ARG A 403 30.85 44.13 4.83
N PHE A 404 31.38 43.08 5.43
CA PHE A 404 32.41 43.16 6.49
C PHE A 404 33.69 42.39 6.15
N GLY A 405 33.68 41.51 5.16
CA GLY A 405 34.83 40.69 4.79
C GLY A 405 35.94 41.50 4.12
N ALA A 406 37.19 41.20 4.47
CA ALA A 406 38.36 41.75 3.81
C ALA A 406 38.61 41.04 2.47
N GLY A 407 38.86 41.80 1.39
CA GLY A 407 39.23 41.23 0.08
C GLY A 407 38.23 41.47 -1.06
N TRP A 408 37.16 42.24 -0.82
CA TRP A 408 36.32 42.79 -1.88
C TRP A 408 36.54 44.30 -1.98
N GLU A 409 37.08 44.76 -3.10
CA GLU A 409 37.33 46.19 -3.37
C GLU A 409 36.24 46.75 -4.28
N GLY A 410 35.58 47.84 -3.87
CA GLY A 410 34.51 48.50 -4.63
C GLY A 410 33.11 48.29 -4.04
N ALA A 411 32.09 48.67 -4.81
CA ALA A 411 30.70 48.40 -4.43
C ALA A 411 30.45 46.88 -4.49
N GLY A 412 29.90 46.30 -3.42
CA GLY A 412 29.49 44.89 -3.41
C GLY A 412 28.42 44.60 -4.47
N PRO A 413 28.29 43.35 -4.92
CA PRO A 413 27.25 42.97 -5.87
C PRO A 413 25.86 43.17 -5.27
N ARG A 414 24.85 43.31 -6.14
CA ARG A 414 23.46 43.22 -5.75
C ARG A 414 23.20 41.81 -5.21
N LEU A 415 22.66 41.72 -3.99
CA LEU A 415 22.30 40.45 -3.36
C LEU A 415 20.80 40.20 -3.55
N VAL A 416 20.46 38.99 -3.97
CA VAL A 416 19.08 38.54 -4.16
C VAL A 416 18.93 37.19 -3.47
N THR A 417 17.84 37.01 -2.72
CA THR A 417 17.46 35.70 -2.17
C THR A 417 16.44 35.04 -3.10
N ALA A 418 16.63 33.77 -3.41
CA ALA A 418 15.63 32.96 -4.10
C ALA A 418 15.32 31.70 -3.30
N GLN A 419 14.04 31.42 -3.05
CA GLN A 419 13.59 30.38 -2.12
C GLN A 419 12.69 29.34 -2.79
N SER A 420 12.90 28.07 -2.45
CA SER A 420 11.98 26.97 -2.79
C SER A 420 12.04 25.86 -1.74
N ASN A 421 11.01 25.02 -1.69
CA ASN A 421 11.05 23.78 -0.91
C ASN A 421 12.00 22.72 -1.50
N SER A 422 12.31 22.81 -2.80
CA SER A 422 13.20 21.89 -3.50
C SER A 422 13.77 22.58 -4.73
N PHE A 423 14.97 22.18 -5.16
CA PHE A 423 15.54 22.67 -6.43
C PHE A 423 15.44 21.63 -7.56
N ALA A 424 14.75 20.52 -7.31
CA ALA A 424 14.67 19.41 -8.26
C ALA A 424 13.89 19.76 -9.54
N HIS A 425 12.98 20.74 -9.50
CA HIS A 425 12.20 21.22 -10.65
C HIS A 425 12.92 22.28 -11.48
N LEU A 426 13.99 22.89 -10.97
CA LEU A 426 14.71 23.96 -11.67
C LEU A 426 15.44 23.43 -12.92
N ARG A 427 15.37 24.19 -14.01
CA ARG A 427 15.95 23.89 -15.32
C ARG A 427 16.68 25.11 -15.87
N PRO A 428 17.55 24.98 -16.89
CA PRO A 428 18.25 26.12 -17.48
C PRO A 428 17.33 27.30 -17.85
N GLN A 429 16.12 27.04 -18.34
CA GLN A 429 15.13 28.10 -18.62
C GLN A 429 14.69 28.87 -17.37
N HIS A 430 14.40 28.17 -16.27
CA HIS A 430 14.03 28.79 -14.99
C HIS A 430 15.16 29.70 -14.48
N PHE A 431 16.42 29.31 -14.69
CA PHE A 431 17.57 30.15 -14.35
C PHE A 431 17.67 31.41 -15.22
N LYS A 432 17.32 31.35 -16.51
CA LYS A 432 17.25 32.56 -17.35
C LYS A 432 16.22 33.55 -16.81
N THR A 433 15.02 33.06 -16.46
CA THR A 433 13.96 33.88 -15.83
C THR A 433 14.41 34.41 -14.46
N LEU A 434 15.05 33.57 -13.64
CA LEU A 434 15.60 33.96 -12.35
C LEU A 434 16.61 35.09 -12.47
N PHE A 435 17.52 35.03 -13.45
CA PHE A 435 18.53 36.07 -13.63
C PHE A 435 17.94 37.40 -14.12
N ALA A 436 16.89 37.35 -14.96
CA ALA A 436 16.15 38.55 -15.35
C ALA A 436 15.45 39.18 -14.14
N ASN A 437 14.71 38.38 -13.36
CA ASN A 437 13.97 38.85 -12.18
C ASN A 437 14.90 39.36 -11.07
N ALA A 438 16.12 38.80 -10.96
CA ALA A 438 17.13 39.23 -9.99
C ALA A 438 17.64 40.66 -10.22
N LEU A 439 17.48 41.23 -11.42
CA LEU A 439 17.82 42.62 -11.69
C LEU A 439 16.82 43.60 -11.07
N GLU A 440 15.56 43.20 -10.94
CA GLU A 440 14.46 44.05 -10.51
C GLU A 440 14.07 43.79 -9.04
N SER A 441 14.07 42.52 -8.62
CA SER A 441 13.68 42.11 -7.26
C SER A 441 14.87 41.74 -6.37
N THR A 442 14.68 41.83 -5.05
CA THR A 442 15.64 41.38 -4.02
C THR A 442 15.22 40.05 -3.38
N PHE A 443 13.99 39.62 -3.62
CA PHE A 443 13.43 38.36 -3.16
C PHE A 443 12.65 37.69 -4.30
N ILE A 444 12.87 36.40 -4.52
CA ILE A 444 12.23 35.62 -5.59
C ILE A 444 11.69 34.31 -5.00
N ASP A 445 10.40 34.07 -5.20
CA ASP A 445 9.76 32.80 -4.84
C ASP A 445 9.82 31.84 -6.03
N LEU A 446 10.67 30.82 -5.92
CA LEU A 446 10.87 29.80 -6.96
C LEU A 446 9.76 28.74 -6.97
N ASN A 447 8.76 28.87 -6.09
CA ASN A 447 7.52 28.10 -6.15
C ASN A 447 6.44 28.78 -7.00
N ALA A 448 6.67 30.02 -7.47
CA ALA A 448 5.73 30.72 -8.35
C ALA A 448 5.54 30.00 -9.70
N ASP A 449 4.39 30.23 -10.35
CA ASP A 449 4.01 29.56 -11.60
C ASP A 449 5.08 29.66 -12.69
N GLU A 450 5.76 30.80 -12.82
CA GLU A 450 6.83 31.01 -13.82
C GLU A 450 8.07 30.10 -13.64
N TYR A 451 8.22 29.48 -12.48
CA TYR A 451 9.32 28.56 -12.16
C TYR A 451 8.86 27.10 -12.03
N THR A 452 7.56 26.86 -11.96
CA THR A 452 6.95 25.53 -11.77
C THR A 452 6.16 25.03 -12.98
N THR A 453 5.72 25.94 -13.86
CA THR A 453 5.05 25.59 -15.11
C THR A 453 6.06 25.09 -16.14
N VAL A 454 5.78 23.91 -16.69
CA VAL A 454 6.61 23.29 -17.73
C VAL A 454 6.24 23.95 -19.06
N GLU A 455 6.90 25.04 -19.42
CA GLU A 455 6.92 25.44 -20.83
C GLU A 455 7.73 24.40 -21.61
N GLN A 456 7.03 23.67 -22.50
CA GLN A 456 7.62 22.72 -23.43
C GLN A 456 8.35 23.47 -24.54
N GLU A 457 9.58 23.90 -24.29
CA GLU A 457 10.53 24.15 -25.38
C GLU A 457 11.60 23.07 -25.41
N GLU A 458 11.86 22.56 -26.62
CA GLU A 458 12.83 21.50 -26.90
C GLU A 458 14.24 21.96 -26.50
N GLU A 459 14.68 21.56 -25.31
CA GLU A 459 16.08 21.67 -24.94
C GLU A 459 16.88 20.66 -25.79
N LYS A 460 17.55 21.16 -26.83
CA LYS A 460 18.49 20.36 -27.63
C LYS A 460 19.62 19.88 -26.72
N ALA A 461 19.51 18.64 -26.26
CA ALA A 461 20.57 17.98 -25.52
C ALA A 461 21.89 18.04 -26.31
N PRO A 462 23.03 18.35 -25.66
CA PRO A 462 24.33 18.27 -26.30
C PRO A 462 24.59 16.82 -26.77
N ALA A 463 25.22 16.71 -27.95
CA ALA A 463 25.39 15.45 -28.66
C ALA A 463 26.29 14.44 -27.91
N ALA A 464 25.80 13.19 -27.84
CA ALA A 464 26.51 11.95 -28.17
C ALA A 464 27.57 11.35 -27.20
N ALA A 465 27.35 11.32 -25.87
CA ALA A 465 28.24 10.55 -24.98
C ALA A 465 27.57 9.66 -23.90
N SER A 466 26.27 9.78 -23.68
CA SER A 466 25.55 8.98 -22.69
C SER A 466 24.21 8.47 -23.23
N THR A 467 23.82 7.28 -22.79
CA THR A 467 22.54 6.64 -23.09
C THR A 467 21.69 6.64 -21.84
N GLN A 468 20.43 7.03 -21.97
CA GLN A 468 19.45 7.09 -20.88
C GLN A 468 18.31 6.11 -21.15
N ALA A 469 18.00 5.29 -20.16
CA ALA A 469 16.90 4.35 -20.16
C ALA A 469 15.93 4.66 -19.00
N ILE A 470 14.62 4.57 -19.26
CA ILE A 470 13.58 4.75 -18.25
C ILE A 470 12.66 3.53 -18.27
N PHE A 471 12.44 2.94 -17.10
CA PHE A 471 11.57 1.79 -16.91
C PHE A 471 10.37 2.22 -16.06
N TRP A 472 9.16 1.97 -16.54
CA TRP A 472 7.89 2.25 -15.88
C TRP A 472 7.19 0.94 -15.53
N ASP A 473 6.87 0.75 -14.25
CA ASP A 473 6.19 -0.45 -13.78
C ASP A 473 5.35 -0.24 -12.53
N LEU A 474 4.53 -1.25 -12.22
CA LEU A 474 4.05 -1.48 -10.87
C LEU A 474 5.17 -2.20 -10.10
N GLU A 475 5.35 -1.88 -8.82
CA GLU A 475 6.51 -2.32 -8.01
C GLU A 475 6.70 -3.86 -7.92
N THR A 476 5.71 -4.64 -8.37
CA THR A 476 5.75 -6.10 -8.46
C THR A 476 6.47 -6.67 -9.70
N ALA A 477 6.79 -5.87 -10.72
CA ALA A 477 7.38 -6.36 -11.97
C ALA A 477 8.92 -6.44 -11.96
N GLY A 478 9.56 -5.94 -10.90
CA GLY A 478 11.01 -6.08 -10.69
C GLY A 478 11.88 -5.16 -11.56
N SER A 479 11.37 -4.06 -12.11
CA SER A 479 12.16 -3.20 -13.02
C SER A 479 13.27 -2.45 -12.31
N ALA A 480 13.03 -2.02 -11.06
CA ALA A 480 14.07 -1.42 -10.24
C ALA A 480 15.25 -2.39 -10.02
N GLN A 481 14.95 -3.67 -9.80
CA GLN A 481 15.97 -4.72 -9.71
C GLN A 481 16.67 -4.94 -11.05
N ALA A 482 15.93 -5.06 -12.16
CA ALA A 482 16.51 -5.24 -13.49
C ALA A 482 17.45 -4.07 -13.87
N ALA A 483 17.06 -2.83 -13.56
CA ALA A 483 17.90 -1.65 -13.77
C ALA A 483 19.17 -1.68 -12.90
N LYS A 484 19.06 -2.11 -11.63
CA LYS A 484 20.23 -2.31 -10.76
C LYS A 484 21.16 -3.42 -11.28
N HIS A 485 20.63 -4.53 -11.81
CA HIS A 485 21.43 -5.57 -12.47
C HIS A 485 22.15 -5.03 -13.71
N ALA A 486 21.43 -4.34 -14.59
CA ALA A 486 22.00 -3.69 -15.75
C ALA A 486 23.12 -2.73 -15.35
N ALA A 487 22.91 -1.92 -14.31
CA ALA A 487 23.93 -1.03 -13.78
C ALA A 487 25.17 -1.77 -13.27
N SER A 488 24.99 -2.87 -12.52
CA SER A 488 26.07 -3.73 -12.03
C SER A 488 26.87 -4.35 -13.18
N ILE A 489 26.20 -4.85 -14.22
CA ILE A 489 26.85 -5.42 -15.41
C ILE A 489 27.65 -4.35 -16.15
N LEU A 490 27.06 -3.19 -16.42
CA LEU A 490 27.71 -2.08 -17.14
C LEU A 490 28.91 -1.52 -16.36
N ALA A 491 28.78 -1.37 -15.04
CA ALA A 491 29.86 -0.87 -14.19
C ALA A 491 31.07 -1.82 -14.15
N LYS A 492 30.86 -3.14 -14.15
CA LYS A 492 31.96 -4.15 -14.22
C LYS A 492 32.79 -4.02 -15.50
N SER A 493 32.18 -3.52 -16.56
CA SER A 493 32.82 -3.36 -17.87
C SER A 493 33.51 -2.00 -18.04
N GLY A 494 33.54 -1.17 -16.99
CA GLY A 494 34.23 0.12 -16.96
C GLY A 494 33.38 1.31 -17.41
N ALA A 495 32.08 1.13 -17.63
CA ALA A 495 31.17 2.24 -17.88
C ALA A 495 30.90 3.04 -16.59
N ASN A 496 30.72 4.35 -16.73
CA ASN A 496 30.15 5.15 -15.67
C ASN A 496 28.63 4.99 -15.72
N VAL A 497 28.03 4.66 -14.59
CA VAL A 497 26.60 4.37 -14.47
C VAL A 497 26.03 5.13 -13.29
N ASP A 498 24.82 5.64 -13.46
CA ASP A 498 23.96 6.12 -12.39
C ASP A 498 22.53 5.62 -12.60
N ALA A 499 21.87 5.24 -11.52
CA ALA A 499 20.50 4.74 -11.52
C ALA A 499 19.72 5.33 -10.35
N TYR A 500 18.50 5.76 -10.59
CA TYR A 500 17.63 6.35 -9.57
C TYR A 500 16.17 5.92 -9.79
N THR A 501 15.53 5.44 -8.72
CA THR A 501 14.14 5.00 -8.74
C THR A 501 13.27 5.99 -7.97
N THR A 502 12.23 6.49 -8.65
CA THR A 502 11.16 7.27 -8.02
C THR A 502 9.95 6.37 -7.83
N GLN A 503 9.37 6.36 -6.63
CA GLN A 503 8.23 5.52 -6.29
C GLN A 503 7.09 6.35 -5.71
N ASP A 504 5.87 5.91 -6.02
CA ASP A 504 4.64 6.39 -5.41
C ASP A 504 3.88 5.23 -4.79
N GLY A 505 4.14 5.03 -3.50
CA GLY A 505 3.56 3.96 -2.70
C GLY A 505 2.15 4.23 -2.19
N TYR A 506 1.62 5.45 -2.36
CA TYR A 506 0.25 5.81 -1.94
C TYR A 506 -0.74 5.89 -3.12
N ARG A 507 -0.33 5.41 -4.30
CA ARG A 507 -1.19 5.36 -5.49
C ARG A 507 -2.36 4.38 -5.30
N PRO A 508 -3.63 4.83 -5.47
CA PRO A 508 -4.77 3.92 -5.56
C PRO A 508 -4.61 2.97 -6.77
N GLY A 509 -4.58 1.66 -6.53
CA GLY A 509 -4.29 0.66 -7.57
C GLY A 509 -2.90 0.02 -7.49
N GLY A 510 -2.14 0.33 -6.43
CA GLY A 510 -0.85 -0.28 -6.12
C GLY A 510 0.33 0.64 -6.42
N PRO A 511 1.49 0.43 -5.75
CA PRO A 511 2.67 1.24 -5.94
C PRO A 511 3.14 1.26 -7.39
N VAL A 512 3.49 2.44 -7.88
CA VAL A 512 4.11 2.64 -9.20
C VAL A 512 5.54 3.12 -9.03
N ALA A 513 6.43 2.66 -9.88
CA ALA A 513 7.82 3.09 -9.91
C ALA A 513 8.25 3.56 -11.31
N SER A 514 9.14 4.53 -11.33
CA SER A 514 9.89 4.96 -12.51
C SER A 514 11.37 4.89 -12.18
N THR A 515 12.07 3.98 -12.83
CA THR A 515 13.52 3.80 -12.66
C THR A 515 14.26 4.39 -13.86
N GLN A 516 15.18 5.32 -13.58
CA GLN A 516 16.05 5.93 -14.57
C GLN A 516 17.43 5.30 -14.47
N LEU A 517 18.01 4.96 -15.61
CA LEU A 517 19.35 4.41 -15.74
C LEU A 517 20.11 5.21 -16.79
N ASN A 518 21.21 5.84 -16.39
CA ASN A 518 22.11 6.55 -17.29
C ASN A 518 23.45 5.85 -17.31
N PHE A 519 24.05 5.72 -18.50
CA PHE A 519 25.37 5.11 -18.63
C PHE A 519 26.15 5.68 -19.81
N GLY A 520 27.48 5.65 -19.70
CA GLY A 520 28.36 6.16 -20.74
C GLY A 520 29.84 5.97 -20.41
N THR A 521 30.71 6.43 -21.33
CA THR A 521 32.17 6.29 -21.19
C THR A 521 32.84 7.44 -20.45
N ARG A 522 32.15 8.57 -20.24
CA ARG A 522 32.66 9.72 -19.48
C ARG A 522 32.05 9.78 -18.08
N PRO A 523 32.79 10.28 -17.06
CA PRO A 523 32.22 10.55 -15.75
C PRO A 523 31.11 11.59 -15.91
N GLN A 524 29.89 11.25 -15.50
CA GLN A 524 28.74 12.14 -15.66
C GLN A 524 28.55 12.93 -14.36
N GLY A 525 28.45 14.25 -14.46
CA GLY A 525 27.68 15.04 -13.48
C GLY A 525 26.21 14.72 -13.76
N GLY A 526 25.51 14.17 -12.77
CA GLY A 526 24.22 13.50 -12.97
C GLY A 526 23.14 14.39 -13.59
N SER A 527 23.12 14.43 -14.92
CA SER A 527 22.24 15.27 -15.71
C SER A 527 20.77 14.95 -15.39
N ALA A 528 20.09 15.90 -14.77
CA ALA A 528 18.65 15.84 -14.51
C ALA A 528 17.79 15.94 -15.79
N THR A 529 18.39 15.99 -16.98
CA THR A 529 17.68 15.94 -18.26
C THR A 529 17.09 14.54 -18.45
N ARG A 530 15.76 14.45 -18.40
CA ARG A 530 14.98 13.21 -18.57
C ARG A 530 14.68 12.96 -20.06
N ALA A 531 15.71 12.85 -20.88
CA ALA A 531 15.58 12.63 -22.32
C ALA A 531 16.06 11.20 -22.66
N ALA A 532 15.16 10.24 -22.58
CA ALA A 532 15.43 8.82 -22.74
C ALA A 532 15.65 8.39 -24.19
N ASP A 533 16.69 7.61 -24.41
CA ASP A 533 16.94 6.85 -25.65
C ASP A 533 16.14 5.54 -25.68
N TYR A 534 15.80 5.00 -24.51
CA TYR A 534 15.01 3.80 -24.32
C TYR A 534 13.95 4.00 -23.22
N VAL A 535 12.68 3.68 -23.52
CA VAL A 535 11.60 3.69 -22.53
C VAL A 535 10.89 2.34 -22.55
N ALA A 536 10.82 1.67 -21.39
CA ALA A 536 10.06 0.44 -21.24
C ALA A 536 8.89 0.64 -20.31
N VAL A 537 7.72 0.13 -20.71
CA VAL A 537 6.48 0.15 -19.94
C VAL A 537 6.06 -1.28 -19.69
N HIS A 538 6.33 -1.76 -18.48
CA HIS A 538 6.12 -3.16 -18.11
C HIS A 538 4.67 -3.44 -17.70
N ASP A 539 3.89 -2.40 -17.41
CA ASP A 539 2.44 -2.47 -17.24
C ASP A 539 1.74 -1.41 -18.13
N PRO A 540 1.01 -1.83 -19.19
CA PRO A 540 0.30 -0.92 -20.09
C PRO A 540 -0.79 -0.07 -19.43
N ALA A 541 -1.27 -0.41 -18.23
CA ALA A 541 -2.25 0.40 -17.52
C ALA A 541 -1.72 1.82 -17.26
N LEU A 542 -0.39 1.95 -17.09
CA LEU A 542 0.28 3.24 -16.85
C LEU A 542 0.14 4.23 -18.02
N LEU A 543 -0.08 3.74 -19.26
CA LEU A 543 -0.29 4.60 -20.43
C LEU A 543 -1.56 5.46 -20.37
N LYS A 544 -2.51 5.09 -19.50
CA LYS A 544 -3.75 5.87 -19.28
C LYS A 544 -3.58 6.95 -18.22
N GLU A 545 -2.54 6.85 -17.41
CA GLU A 545 -2.33 7.67 -16.22
C GLU A 545 -1.14 8.62 -16.36
N PHE A 546 -0.15 8.27 -17.18
CA PHE A 546 1.06 9.05 -17.36
C PHE A 546 1.32 9.35 -18.83
N ASP A 547 1.79 10.57 -19.12
CA ASP A 547 2.40 10.89 -20.40
C ASP A 547 3.85 10.39 -20.43
N ILE A 548 4.00 9.10 -20.73
CA ILE A 548 5.28 8.39 -20.73
C ILE A 548 6.22 8.90 -21.84
N LEU A 549 5.67 9.38 -22.97
CA LEU A 549 6.49 9.85 -24.09
C LEU A 549 6.98 11.30 -23.94
N ALA A 550 6.52 12.02 -22.91
CA ALA A 550 7.03 13.35 -22.58
C ALA A 550 8.56 13.39 -22.39
N THR A 551 9.13 12.29 -21.88
CA THR A 551 10.57 12.15 -21.60
C THR A 551 11.34 11.40 -22.68
N ALA A 552 10.72 11.07 -23.82
CA ALA A 552 11.35 10.30 -24.89
C ALA A 552 12.07 11.21 -25.91
N LYS A 553 13.29 10.85 -26.32
CA LYS A 553 14.00 11.51 -27.42
C LYS A 553 13.38 11.15 -28.78
N PRO A 554 13.59 11.99 -29.83
CA PRO A 554 13.35 11.57 -31.20
C PRO A 554 14.13 10.29 -31.54
N ARG A 555 13.48 9.34 -32.22
CA ARG A 555 14.00 8.02 -32.62
C ARG A 555 14.38 7.08 -31.47
N SER A 556 13.88 7.36 -30.27
CA SER A 556 14.00 6.48 -29.11
C SER A 556 13.31 5.14 -29.33
N THR A 557 13.76 4.13 -28.59
CA THR A 557 13.13 2.81 -28.56
C THR A 557 12.11 2.74 -27.44
N ILE A 558 10.89 2.32 -27.76
CA ILE A 558 9.80 2.15 -26.80
C ILE A 558 9.43 0.67 -26.73
N LEU A 559 9.47 0.07 -25.54
CA LEU A 559 9.03 -1.30 -25.29
C LEU A 559 7.73 -1.29 -24.47
N LEU A 560 6.69 -1.96 -24.95
CA LEU A 560 5.44 -2.17 -24.22
C LEU A 560 5.27 -3.65 -23.87
N ALA A 561 4.97 -3.96 -22.61
CA ALA A 561 4.63 -5.32 -22.21
C ALA A 561 3.22 -5.68 -22.67
N GLY A 562 3.09 -6.69 -23.54
CA GLY A 562 1.79 -7.17 -23.98
C GLY A 562 1.86 -8.09 -25.20
N PRO A 563 0.75 -8.77 -25.52
CA PRO A 563 0.71 -9.83 -26.52
C PRO A 563 0.66 -9.35 -27.97
N TRP A 564 0.68 -8.04 -28.22
CA TRP A 564 0.42 -7.44 -29.53
C TRP A 564 1.53 -7.74 -30.54
N LYS A 565 1.14 -8.11 -31.76
CA LYS A 565 2.09 -8.45 -32.84
C LYS A 565 2.19 -7.39 -33.94
N ASN A 566 1.20 -6.51 -34.06
CA ASN A 566 1.13 -5.48 -35.09
C ASN A 566 0.37 -4.24 -34.57
N ALA A 567 0.35 -3.18 -35.38
CA ALA A 567 -0.23 -1.90 -35.00
C ALA A 567 -1.76 -1.94 -34.84
N ASP A 568 -2.46 -2.73 -35.65
CA ASP A 568 -3.92 -2.85 -35.61
C ASP A 568 -4.41 -3.43 -34.27
N GLU A 569 -3.67 -4.40 -33.71
CA GLU A 569 -4.00 -5.03 -32.44
C GLU A 569 -3.82 -4.09 -31.22
N ILE A 570 -2.84 -3.18 -31.27
CA ILE A 570 -2.52 -2.28 -30.15
C ILE A 570 -3.21 -0.91 -30.27
N GLU A 571 -3.64 -0.51 -31.46
CA GLU A 571 -4.19 0.83 -31.73
C GLU A 571 -5.34 1.20 -30.77
N GLY A 572 -6.24 0.27 -30.46
CA GLY A 572 -7.36 0.47 -29.54
C GLY A 572 -6.97 0.54 -28.05
N LYS A 573 -5.69 0.32 -27.72
CA LYS A 573 -5.16 0.37 -26.34
C LYS A 573 -4.37 1.66 -26.06
N LEU A 574 -3.94 2.37 -27.10
CA LEU A 574 -3.15 3.60 -27.00
C LEU A 574 -4.05 4.84 -27.11
N SER A 575 -3.78 5.87 -26.31
CA SER A 575 -4.46 7.16 -26.44
C SER A 575 -4.08 7.86 -27.75
N ASN A 576 -4.93 8.79 -28.21
CA ASN A 576 -4.61 9.59 -29.39
C ASN A 576 -3.33 10.42 -29.19
N ASP A 577 -3.11 10.95 -27.99
CA ASP A 577 -1.92 11.74 -27.66
C ASP A 577 -0.64 10.90 -27.73
N PHE A 578 -0.69 9.65 -27.24
CA PHE A 578 0.44 8.73 -27.35
C PHE A 578 0.77 8.44 -28.81
N LYS A 579 -0.23 8.10 -29.63
CA LYS A 579 -0.06 7.80 -31.07
C LYS A 579 0.51 9.00 -31.84
N LEU A 580 -0.02 10.19 -31.58
CA LEU A 580 0.47 11.43 -32.19
C LEU A 580 1.91 11.73 -31.77
N ARG A 581 2.24 11.61 -30.48
CA ARG A 581 3.60 11.88 -29.98
C ARG A 581 4.61 10.84 -30.48
N ALA A 582 4.22 9.57 -30.53
CA ALA A 582 5.03 8.47 -31.07
C ALA A 582 5.44 8.73 -32.53
N THR A 583 4.50 9.19 -33.36
CA THR A 583 4.80 9.54 -34.77
C THR A 583 5.64 10.80 -34.90
N GLN A 584 5.37 11.86 -34.12
CA GLN A 584 6.17 13.09 -34.10
C GLN A 584 7.64 12.84 -33.71
N LEU A 585 7.85 11.94 -32.74
CA LEU A 585 9.18 11.56 -32.30
C LEU A 585 9.83 10.49 -33.17
N GLU A 586 9.16 9.96 -34.20
CA GLU A 586 9.66 8.85 -35.04
C GLU A 586 10.15 7.66 -34.18
N VAL A 587 9.41 7.27 -33.13
CA VAL A 587 9.87 6.24 -32.19
C VAL A 587 9.94 4.84 -32.82
N ARG A 588 10.85 3.99 -32.32
CA ARG A 588 10.90 2.57 -32.64
C ARG A 588 10.10 1.79 -31.60
N LEU A 589 8.84 1.47 -31.91
CA LEU A 589 7.91 0.80 -31.00
C LEU A 589 8.04 -0.74 -31.07
N PHE A 590 8.12 -1.38 -29.91
CA PHE A 590 8.17 -2.84 -29.76
C PHE A 590 7.15 -3.31 -28.72
N ALA A 591 6.63 -4.51 -28.92
CA ALA A 591 5.79 -5.22 -27.96
C ALA A 591 6.39 -6.59 -27.59
N LEU A 592 6.26 -6.98 -26.32
CA LEU A 592 6.75 -8.26 -25.81
C LEU A 592 5.79 -8.86 -24.77
N ASP A 593 5.37 -10.10 -24.98
CA ASP A 593 4.54 -10.85 -24.04
C ASP A 593 5.41 -11.50 -22.95
N ALA A 594 5.90 -10.65 -22.03
CA ALA A 594 6.78 -11.11 -20.96
C ALA A 594 6.10 -12.13 -20.02
N ALA A 595 4.78 -12.00 -19.81
CA ALA A 595 4.00 -12.92 -18.99
C ALA A 595 3.95 -14.33 -19.61
N LYS A 596 3.75 -14.43 -20.93
CA LYS A 596 3.81 -15.71 -21.65
C LYS A 596 5.20 -16.33 -21.61
N ILE A 597 6.26 -15.55 -21.83
CA ILE A 597 7.64 -16.06 -21.76
C ILE A 597 7.95 -16.60 -20.36
N ALA A 598 7.56 -15.88 -19.32
CA ALA A 598 7.72 -16.33 -17.95
C ALA A 598 6.94 -17.62 -17.69
N ALA A 599 5.67 -17.69 -18.10
CA ALA A 599 4.84 -18.90 -17.96
C ALA A 599 5.44 -20.11 -18.70
N ASP A 600 5.84 -19.95 -19.96
CA ASP A 600 6.42 -21.01 -20.80
C ASP A 600 7.75 -21.56 -20.22
N LEU A 601 8.50 -20.70 -19.52
CA LEU A 601 9.76 -21.06 -18.87
C LEU A 601 9.60 -21.38 -17.37
N GLN A 602 8.36 -21.43 -16.87
CA GLN A 602 8.02 -21.70 -15.47
C GLN A 602 8.69 -20.70 -14.49
N LEU A 603 8.85 -19.44 -14.90
CA LEU A 603 9.36 -18.36 -14.07
C LEU A 603 8.22 -17.66 -13.33
N ARG A 604 8.40 -17.42 -12.03
CA ARG A 604 7.45 -16.65 -11.21
C ARG A 604 7.43 -15.16 -11.58
N GLU A 605 8.59 -14.62 -11.95
CA GLU A 605 8.80 -13.18 -12.17
C GLU A 605 9.18 -12.87 -13.61
N THR A 606 8.71 -11.73 -14.13
CA THR A 606 8.98 -11.25 -15.49
C THR A 606 10.24 -10.37 -15.58
N GLY A 607 10.84 -9.97 -14.46
CA GLY A 607 11.95 -9.03 -14.42
C GLY A 607 13.15 -9.43 -15.29
N VAL A 608 13.52 -10.72 -15.28
CA VAL A 608 14.63 -11.24 -16.11
C VAL A 608 14.33 -11.16 -17.62
N VAL A 609 13.05 -11.23 -18.01
CA VAL A 609 12.61 -11.11 -19.40
C VAL A 609 12.79 -9.67 -19.89
N PHE A 610 12.42 -8.69 -19.07
CA PHE A 610 12.63 -7.28 -19.36
C PHE A 610 14.12 -6.89 -19.35
N GLU A 611 14.91 -7.47 -18.45
CA GLU A 611 16.38 -7.31 -18.44
C GLU A 611 16.99 -7.80 -19.76
N ALA A 612 16.61 -8.99 -20.23
CA ALA A 612 17.04 -9.51 -21.53
C ALA A 612 16.58 -8.64 -22.70
N ALA A 613 15.34 -8.10 -22.65
CA ALA A 613 14.83 -7.19 -23.68
C ALA A 613 15.62 -5.89 -23.74
N PHE A 614 16.01 -5.32 -22.60
CA PHE A 614 16.87 -4.12 -22.54
C PHE A 614 18.23 -4.36 -23.22
N PHE A 615 18.94 -5.45 -22.89
CA PHE A 615 20.23 -5.76 -23.51
C PHE A 615 20.13 -6.08 -25.01
N HIS A 616 18.97 -6.56 -25.47
CA HIS A 616 18.71 -6.85 -26.88
C HIS A 616 18.38 -5.58 -27.69
N LEU A 617 17.56 -4.69 -27.13
CA LEU A 617 16.98 -3.55 -27.84
C LEU A 617 17.88 -2.32 -27.86
N VAL A 618 18.72 -2.12 -26.84
CA VAL A 618 19.53 -0.90 -26.73
C VAL A 618 20.87 -1.09 -27.45
N PRO A 619 21.12 -0.36 -28.56
CA PRO A 619 22.33 -0.55 -29.35
C PRO A 619 23.60 -0.26 -28.56
N GLY A 620 24.59 -1.14 -28.67
CA GLY A 620 25.91 -0.95 -28.05
C GLY A 620 25.99 -1.34 -26.57
N VAL A 621 24.88 -1.58 -25.87
CA VAL A 621 24.87 -1.98 -24.45
C VAL A 621 25.52 -3.34 -24.24
N ALA A 622 25.24 -4.32 -25.11
CA ALA A 622 25.90 -5.63 -25.05
C ALA A 622 27.43 -5.51 -25.20
N HIS A 623 27.89 -4.66 -26.14
CA HIS A 623 29.33 -4.40 -26.32
C HIS A 623 29.92 -3.67 -25.11
N LEU A 624 29.23 -2.68 -24.55
CA LEU A 624 29.62 -2.00 -23.32
C LEU A 624 29.67 -2.98 -22.14
N ALA A 625 28.80 -3.98 -22.10
CA ALA A 625 28.82 -5.06 -21.12
C ALA A 625 29.94 -6.10 -21.39
N GLY A 626 30.75 -5.95 -22.43
CA GLY A 626 31.79 -6.92 -22.82
C GLY A 626 31.25 -8.19 -23.49
N ALA A 627 29.94 -8.25 -23.74
CA ALA A 627 29.27 -9.36 -24.40
C ALA A 627 29.29 -9.18 -25.93
N ARG A 628 29.88 -10.15 -26.64
CA ARG A 628 30.04 -10.12 -28.10
C ARG A 628 28.93 -10.86 -28.85
N ASP A 629 28.17 -11.69 -28.14
CA ASP A 629 27.08 -12.49 -28.67
C ASP A 629 25.94 -12.65 -27.62
N PRO A 630 24.76 -13.16 -28.00
CA PRO A 630 23.64 -13.36 -27.08
C PRO A 630 23.95 -14.33 -25.92
N ALA A 631 24.87 -15.28 -26.09
CA ALA A 631 25.25 -16.21 -25.04
C ALA A 631 26.05 -15.50 -23.93
N ALA A 632 26.96 -14.61 -24.29
CA ALA A 632 27.69 -13.77 -23.35
C ALA A 632 26.79 -12.79 -22.60
N VAL A 633 25.73 -12.27 -23.25
CA VAL A 633 24.70 -11.46 -22.58
C VAL A 633 23.96 -12.29 -21.53
N ALA A 634 23.54 -13.50 -21.89
CA ALA A 634 22.87 -14.40 -20.96
C ALA A 634 23.76 -14.77 -19.77
N ASP A 635 25.05 -15.03 -20.00
CA ASP A 635 26.00 -15.32 -18.92
C ASP A 635 26.21 -14.11 -17.99
N ALA A 636 26.23 -12.89 -18.55
CA ALA A 636 26.31 -11.66 -17.76
C ALA A 636 25.08 -11.44 -16.87
N ILE A 637 23.87 -11.64 -17.42
CA ILE A 637 22.60 -11.58 -16.67
C ILE A 637 22.58 -12.67 -15.59
N ALA A 638 22.88 -13.93 -15.96
CA ALA A 638 22.90 -15.06 -15.03
C ALA A 638 23.89 -14.84 -13.87
N SER A 639 25.00 -14.13 -14.10
CA SER A 639 25.97 -13.83 -13.05
C SER A 639 25.39 -13.02 -11.88
N GLN A 640 24.28 -12.30 -12.09
CA GLN A 640 23.62 -11.47 -11.08
C GLN A 640 22.65 -12.24 -10.19
N TYR A 641 22.39 -13.53 -10.46
CA TYR A 641 21.46 -14.35 -9.69
C TYR A 641 22.19 -15.48 -8.95
N GLU A 642 21.66 -15.90 -7.79
CA GLU A 642 22.16 -17.04 -7.02
C GLU A 642 21.90 -18.36 -7.75
N ASP A 643 22.84 -19.30 -7.70
CA ASP A 643 22.65 -20.64 -8.28
C ASP A 643 21.85 -21.50 -7.28
N SER A 644 20.58 -21.14 -7.08
CA SER A 644 19.65 -21.77 -6.12
C SER A 644 18.75 -22.84 -6.75
N LEU A 645 18.97 -23.16 -8.03
CA LEU A 645 18.19 -24.13 -8.79
C LEU A 645 18.74 -25.55 -8.65
N SER A 646 17.91 -26.55 -8.97
CA SER A 646 18.29 -27.97 -8.90
C SER A 646 19.50 -28.27 -9.80
N PRO A 647 20.26 -29.36 -9.54
CA PRO A 647 21.42 -29.74 -10.34
C PRO A 647 21.12 -29.90 -11.84
N ASP A 648 19.85 -30.21 -12.17
CA ASP A 648 19.36 -30.52 -13.51
C ASP A 648 19.04 -29.27 -14.35
N ARG A 649 18.83 -28.09 -13.73
CA ARG A 649 18.52 -26.84 -14.46
C ARG A 649 19.21 -25.63 -13.81
N LYS A 650 20.47 -25.39 -14.16
CA LYS A 650 21.25 -24.24 -13.68
C LYS A 650 20.68 -22.91 -14.16
N VAL A 651 20.84 -21.85 -13.36
CA VAL A 651 20.37 -20.49 -13.69
C VAL A 651 20.89 -20.01 -15.03
N GLY A 652 22.15 -20.31 -15.37
CA GLY A 652 22.74 -19.93 -16.65
C GLY A 652 22.01 -20.52 -17.87
N VAL A 653 21.46 -21.74 -17.77
CA VAL A 653 20.70 -22.37 -18.86
C VAL A 653 19.35 -21.67 -19.04
N LEU A 654 18.64 -21.45 -17.92
CA LEU A 654 17.35 -20.77 -17.91
C LEU A 654 17.45 -19.34 -18.46
N VAL A 655 18.46 -18.57 -18.06
CA VAL A 655 18.66 -17.21 -18.58
C VAL A 655 19.01 -17.22 -20.08
N ARG A 656 19.78 -18.21 -20.56
CA ARG A 656 20.02 -18.37 -22.01
C ARG A 656 18.74 -18.66 -22.78
N GLU A 657 17.85 -19.49 -22.24
CA GLU A 657 16.52 -19.74 -22.81
C GLU A 657 15.68 -18.46 -22.84
N VAL A 658 15.67 -17.67 -21.76
CA VAL A 658 14.99 -16.36 -21.71
C VAL A 658 15.51 -15.44 -22.81
N VAL A 659 16.83 -15.26 -22.93
CA VAL A 659 17.43 -14.40 -23.96
C VAL A 659 17.07 -14.87 -25.38
N GLY A 660 17.07 -16.19 -25.61
CA GLY A 660 16.65 -16.77 -26.89
C GLY A 660 15.17 -16.53 -27.20
N ARG A 661 14.29 -16.71 -26.20
CA ARG A 661 12.84 -16.47 -26.34
C ARG A 661 12.52 -15.01 -26.56
N VAL A 662 13.17 -14.10 -25.85
CA VAL A 662 13.00 -12.65 -26.05
C VAL A 662 13.37 -12.26 -27.48
N ALA A 663 14.51 -12.71 -27.99
CA ALA A 663 14.91 -12.42 -29.37
C ALA A 663 13.93 -12.97 -30.42
N ALA A 664 13.24 -14.09 -30.12
CA ALA A 664 12.27 -14.71 -31.03
C ALA A 664 10.85 -14.10 -30.95
N ASP A 665 10.39 -13.75 -29.75
CA ASP A 665 9.00 -13.35 -29.48
C ASP A 665 8.78 -11.82 -29.52
N LEU A 666 9.85 -11.04 -29.51
CA LEU A 666 9.83 -9.58 -29.63
C LEU A 666 9.24 -9.13 -30.96
N SER A 667 8.24 -8.24 -30.91
CA SER A 667 7.47 -7.83 -32.08
C SER A 667 7.66 -6.33 -32.38
N PRO A 668 8.28 -5.94 -33.51
CA PRO A 668 8.32 -4.55 -33.93
C PRO A 668 6.92 -4.09 -34.37
N ILE A 669 6.51 -2.91 -33.95
CA ILE A 669 5.20 -2.33 -34.26
C ILE A 669 5.39 -1.13 -35.19
N ASP A 670 4.88 -1.24 -36.41
CA ASP A 670 4.93 -0.16 -37.38
C ASP A 670 4.00 0.99 -36.98
N LEU A 671 4.50 2.23 -37.06
CA LEU A 671 3.67 3.41 -36.80
C LEU A 671 2.74 3.65 -37.99
N LEU A 672 1.43 3.58 -37.77
CA LEU A 672 0.45 3.77 -38.85
C LEU A 672 0.41 5.23 -39.33
N PRO A 673 0.34 5.50 -40.64
CA PRO A 673 0.21 6.87 -41.16
C PRO A 673 -0.99 7.64 -40.60
N THR A 674 -2.08 6.93 -40.27
CA THR A 674 -3.29 7.49 -39.66
C THR A 674 -3.03 8.14 -38.30
N TRP A 675 -1.98 7.76 -37.59
CA TRP A 675 -1.64 8.30 -36.26
C TRP A 675 -1.12 9.74 -36.29
N THR A 676 -0.76 10.25 -37.47
CA THR A 676 -0.24 11.62 -37.65
C THR A 676 -1.31 12.71 -37.64
N ILE A 677 -2.59 12.34 -37.85
CA ILE A 677 -3.71 13.27 -38.06
C ILE A 677 -4.84 13.11 -37.03
N LEU A 678 -4.52 12.60 -35.84
CA LEU A 678 -5.49 12.39 -34.76
C LEU A 678 -5.76 13.68 -33.96
N GLU A 679 -7.01 13.88 -33.53
CA GLU A 679 -7.36 14.93 -32.57
C GLU A 679 -6.83 14.58 -31.17
N ARG A 680 -6.24 15.56 -30.49
CA ARG A 680 -5.71 15.42 -29.13
C ARG A 680 -6.83 15.19 -28.13
N GLU A 681 -6.63 14.28 -27.19
CA GLU A 681 -7.47 14.22 -26.00
C GLU A 681 -7.00 15.33 -25.05
N TYR A 682 -7.86 16.23 -24.60
CA TYR A 682 -7.47 17.34 -23.70
C TYR A 682 -7.16 16.87 -22.25
N LYS A 683 -6.54 15.70 -22.07
CA LYS A 683 -6.15 15.17 -20.77
C LYS A 683 -4.71 15.56 -20.46
N ASN A 684 -4.52 16.43 -19.48
CA ASN A 684 -3.20 16.73 -18.93
C ASN A 684 -2.77 15.57 -18.02
N LEU A 685 -2.11 14.56 -18.59
CA LEU A 685 -1.54 13.45 -17.83
C LEU A 685 -0.21 13.87 -17.16
N PRO A 686 0.05 13.47 -15.91
CA PRO A 686 1.35 13.62 -15.27
C PRO A 686 2.49 13.01 -16.10
N THR A 687 3.65 13.68 -16.12
CA THR A 687 4.86 13.21 -16.83
C THR A 687 5.85 12.45 -15.94
N HIS A 688 5.55 12.35 -14.63
CA HIS A 688 6.44 11.77 -13.64
C HIS A 688 5.69 11.21 -12.44
N VAL A 689 6.31 10.22 -11.80
CA VAL A 689 5.85 9.64 -10.53
C VAL A 689 6.13 10.62 -9.39
N ALA A 690 5.17 10.79 -8.48
CA ALA A 690 5.38 11.58 -7.27
C ALA A 690 6.22 10.77 -6.26
N PRO A 691 7.29 11.33 -5.66
CA PRO A 691 8.17 10.60 -4.75
C PRO A 691 7.50 10.40 -3.37
N ARG A 692 6.48 9.54 -3.29
CA ARG A 692 5.75 9.24 -2.05
C ARG A 692 6.17 7.85 -1.58
N LEU A 693 7.04 7.80 -0.57
CA LEU A 693 7.55 6.54 -0.03
C LEU A 693 6.43 5.81 0.73
N ALA A 694 6.05 4.59 0.30
CA ALA A 694 5.15 3.74 1.08
C ALA A 694 5.81 3.30 2.39
N ALA A 695 5.00 3.13 3.43
CA ALA A 695 5.40 2.32 4.56
C ALA A 695 5.40 0.84 4.15
N ASN A 696 6.59 0.23 4.07
CA ASN A 696 6.86 -1.22 4.00
C ASN A 696 6.21 -2.04 2.86
N THR A 697 7.04 -2.43 1.89
CA THR A 697 6.88 -3.65 1.09
C THR A 697 8.09 -4.59 1.15
N ASP A 698 9.23 -4.16 1.73
CA ASP A 698 10.52 -4.86 1.64
C ASP A 698 11.05 -5.48 2.95
N THR A 699 10.27 -5.51 4.03
CA THR A 699 10.58 -6.46 5.13
C THR A 699 10.20 -7.86 4.69
N ASP A 700 11.17 -8.77 4.65
CA ASP A 700 11.10 -10.23 4.47
C ASP A 700 9.85 -10.88 5.09
N HIS A 701 8.69 -10.65 4.49
CA HIS A 701 7.55 -11.52 4.59
C HIS A 701 7.79 -12.57 3.52
N SER A 702 8.42 -13.68 3.92
CA SER A 702 8.30 -14.91 3.17
C SER A 702 6.82 -15.09 2.79
N ALA A 703 6.52 -15.59 1.60
CA ALA A 703 5.13 -15.75 1.14
C ALA A 703 4.25 -16.60 2.10
N ALA A 704 4.84 -17.23 3.13
CA ALA A 704 4.12 -17.85 4.24
C ALA A 704 3.48 -16.84 5.22
N ASP A 705 3.98 -15.61 5.32
CA ASP A 705 3.49 -14.58 6.25
C ASP A 705 2.48 -13.60 5.63
N LEU A 706 2.32 -13.57 4.30
CA LEU A 706 1.23 -12.81 3.66
C LEU A 706 -0.13 -13.41 4.00
N ASP A 707 -0.18 -14.73 4.16
CA ASP A 707 -1.34 -15.38 4.77
C ASP A 707 -1.43 -14.97 6.25
N ALA A 708 -0.35 -15.01 7.04
CA ALA A 708 -0.41 -14.71 8.48
C ALA A 708 -0.76 -13.24 8.85
N ALA A 709 -0.27 -12.26 8.10
CA ALA A 709 -0.47 -10.81 8.35
C ALA A 709 -1.89 -10.34 7.99
N THR A 710 -2.56 -11.08 7.11
CA THR A 710 -3.96 -10.81 6.74
C THR A 710 -4.94 -11.78 7.41
N LEU A 711 -4.46 -12.90 7.97
CA LEU A 711 -5.24 -13.85 8.75
C LEU A 711 -5.53 -13.28 10.15
N PRO A 712 -6.75 -13.39 10.67
CA PRO A 712 -7.03 -13.05 12.05
C PRO A 712 -6.13 -13.80 13.05
N HIS A 713 -5.35 -13.10 13.88
CA HIS A 713 -4.46 -13.75 14.86
C HIS A 713 -4.99 -13.60 16.29
N THR A 714 -4.78 -14.65 17.10
CA THR A 714 -5.14 -14.66 18.52
C THR A 714 -4.13 -13.82 19.31
N LYS A 715 -4.60 -12.74 19.96
CA LYS A 715 -3.75 -11.93 20.84
C LYS A 715 -3.74 -12.49 22.26
N LYS A 716 -2.65 -12.24 22.99
CA LYS A 716 -2.59 -12.54 24.44
C LYS A 716 -3.61 -11.66 25.16
N THR A 717 -4.36 -12.25 26.10
CA THR A 717 -5.53 -11.62 26.77
C THR A 717 -5.26 -10.24 27.38
N HIS A 718 -4.02 -9.96 27.81
CA HIS A 718 -3.66 -8.67 28.41
C HIS A 718 -3.55 -7.53 27.39
N GLU A 719 -3.16 -7.80 26.14
CA GLU A 719 -3.08 -6.78 25.09
C GLU A 719 -4.48 -6.30 24.69
N THR A 720 -5.43 -7.22 24.58
CA THR A 720 -6.84 -6.89 24.36
C THR A 720 -7.43 -6.12 25.55
N ALA A 721 -7.03 -6.47 26.77
CA ALA A 721 -7.47 -5.74 27.96
C ALA A 721 -6.98 -4.28 27.96
N TRP A 722 -5.80 -3.98 27.41
CA TRP A 722 -5.31 -2.60 27.29
C TRP A 722 -6.15 -1.74 26.37
N HIS A 723 -6.62 -2.28 25.24
CA HIS A 723 -7.52 -1.54 24.34
C HIS A 723 -8.85 -1.17 25.02
N VAL A 724 -9.36 -2.02 25.91
CA VAL A 724 -10.59 -1.75 26.68
C VAL A 724 -10.33 -0.82 27.87
N MET A 725 -9.24 -1.01 28.61
CA MET A 725 -8.91 -0.20 29.79
C MET A 725 -8.42 1.21 29.45
N PHE A 726 -7.77 1.39 28.31
CA PHE A 726 -7.17 2.66 27.87
C PHE A 726 -7.81 3.16 26.57
N GLY A 727 -9.15 3.20 26.53
CA GLY A 727 -9.93 3.56 25.34
C GLY A 727 -9.51 4.89 24.69
N ASP A 728 -9.14 5.90 25.49
CA ASP A 728 -8.69 7.20 24.98
C ASP A 728 -7.33 7.12 24.27
N ALA A 729 -6.40 6.31 24.78
CA ALA A 729 -5.06 6.14 24.22
C ALA A 729 -5.07 5.34 22.90
N TYR A 730 -6.04 4.43 22.77
CA TYR A 730 -6.19 3.56 21.61
C TYR A 730 -7.38 3.93 20.71
N GLN A 731 -8.05 5.06 20.97
CA GLN A 731 -9.26 5.50 20.27
C GLN A 731 -10.31 4.38 20.08
N SER A 732 -10.47 3.54 21.10
CA SER A 732 -11.31 2.35 21.01
C SER A 732 -12.79 2.73 21.16
N VAL A 733 -13.61 2.32 20.19
CA VAL A 733 -15.05 2.62 20.14
C VAL A 733 -15.86 1.34 20.18
N HIS A 734 -16.89 1.30 21.03
CA HIS A 734 -17.88 0.23 21.01
C HIS A 734 -18.97 0.55 19.99
N SER A 735 -19.11 -0.30 18.97
CA SER A 735 -20.11 -0.14 17.91
C SER A 735 -20.88 -1.45 17.67
N LEU A 736 -22.14 -1.33 17.24
CA LEU A 736 -23.01 -2.45 16.90
C LEU A 736 -22.82 -2.83 15.42
N ARG A 737 -22.28 -4.03 15.16
CA ARG A 737 -21.99 -4.53 13.80
C ARG A 737 -21.26 -3.51 12.90
N PRO A 738 -20.08 -3.02 13.31
CA PRO A 738 -19.27 -2.10 12.50
C PRO A 738 -18.82 -2.71 11.16
N ASP A 739 -18.91 -4.04 11.03
CA ASP A 739 -18.66 -4.79 9.81
C ASP A 739 -19.66 -4.52 8.67
N LEU A 740 -20.79 -3.86 8.94
CA LEU A 740 -21.84 -3.58 7.96
C LEU A 740 -21.87 -2.10 7.57
N HIS A 741 -22.14 -1.83 6.29
CA HIS A 741 -22.33 -0.48 5.76
C HIS A 741 -23.73 0.10 6.07
N GLU A 742 -24.70 -0.76 6.36
CA GLU A 742 -26.06 -0.36 6.73
C GLU A 742 -26.13 0.06 8.21
N LYS A 743 -26.92 1.09 8.50
CA LYS A 743 -27.16 1.51 9.88
C LYS A 743 -27.93 0.43 10.65
N THR A 744 -27.37 -0.03 11.76
CA THR A 744 -27.99 -1.03 12.64
C THR A 744 -28.57 -0.38 13.89
N PHE A 745 -29.59 -1.02 14.45
CA PHE A 745 -30.30 -0.59 15.64
C PHE A 745 -30.46 -1.77 16.59
N LEU A 746 -30.42 -1.48 17.90
CA LEU A 746 -30.74 -2.45 18.94
C LEU A 746 -32.17 -2.19 19.42
N VAL A 747 -33.07 -3.13 19.17
CA VAL A 747 -34.49 -3.06 19.54
C VAL A 747 -34.84 -4.13 20.57
N LYS A 748 -35.94 -3.99 21.30
CA LYS A 748 -36.35 -4.99 22.31
C LYS A 748 -37.63 -5.68 21.90
N THR A 749 -37.70 -7.00 22.07
CA THR A 749 -38.94 -7.75 21.82
C THR A 749 -39.99 -7.31 22.84
N SER A 750 -41.12 -6.77 22.40
CA SER A 750 -42.22 -6.36 23.28
C SER A 750 -43.30 -7.44 23.36
N LEU A 751 -43.67 -8.02 22.22
CA LEU A 751 -44.70 -9.05 22.13
C LEU A 751 -44.28 -10.16 21.16
N ARG A 752 -44.62 -11.40 21.51
CA ARG A 752 -44.55 -12.54 20.62
C ARG A 752 -45.82 -13.37 20.79
N ARG A 753 -46.65 -13.43 19.75
CA ARG A 753 -47.95 -14.11 19.77
C ARG A 753 -48.07 -15.05 18.58
N ARG A 754 -48.42 -16.31 18.83
CA ARG A 754 -48.76 -17.26 17.76
C ARG A 754 -50.14 -16.93 17.20
N LEU A 755 -50.26 -16.85 15.87
CA LEU A 755 -51.52 -16.58 15.16
C LEU A 755 -52.23 -17.86 14.71
N THR A 756 -51.51 -18.98 14.58
CA THR A 756 -52.11 -20.29 14.23
C THR A 756 -52.44 -21.11 15.47
N PRO A 757 -53.48 -21.97 15.43
CA PRO A 757 -53.81 -22.88 16.53
C PRO A 757 -52.66 -23.84 16.91
N LEU A 758 -52.58 -24.24 18.18
CA LEU A 758 -51.51 -25.11 18.69
C LEU A 758 -51.50 -26.51 18.05
N ASN A 759 -52.66 -26.99 17.61
CA ASN A 759 -52.82 -28.27 16.92
C ASN A 759 -52.54 -28.18 15.40
N TYR A 760 -52.12 -27.02 14.88
CA TYR A 760 -51.77 -26.82 13.49
C TYR A 760 -50.25 -27.02 13.28
N ASP A 761 -49.89 -27.66 12.16
CA ASP A 761 -48.51 -28.03 11.80
C ASP A 761 -47.64 -26.82 11.48
N ARG A 762 -48.23 -25.74 10.95
CA ARG A 762 -47.51 -24.52 10.58
C ARG A 762 -47.61 -23.46 11.68
N ASN A 763 -46.47 -23.06 12.25
CA ASN A 763 -46.45 -21.98 13.24
C ASN A 763 -46.24 -20.63 12.53
N VAL A 764 -47.18 -19.70 12.73
CA VAL A 764 -47.05 -18.31 12.28
C VAL A 764 -47.15 -17.40 13.49
N PHE A 765 -46.24 -16.46 13.61
CA PHE A 765 -46.08 -15.57 14.75
C PHE A 765 -46.21 -14.10 14.34
N HIS A 766 -46.93 -13.36 15.16
CA HIS A 766 -46.83 -11.92 15.26
C HIS A 766 -45.75 -11.58 16.27
N ILE A 767 -44.77 -10.77 15.88
CA ILE A 767 -43.70 -10.31 16.76
C ILE A 767 -43.68 -8.79 16.72
N GLU A 768 -43.58 -8.15 17.87
CA GLU A 768 -43.45 -6.71 18.01
C GLU A 768 -42.11 -6.39 18.66
N PHE A 769 -41.47 -5.34 18.15
CA PHE A 769 -40.25 -4.78 18.72
C PHE A 769 -40.47 -3.34 19.13
N ASP A 770 -40.15 -3.03 20.40
CA ASP A 770 -40.08 -1.67 20.92
C ASP A 770 -38.86 -0.95 20.32
N ILE A 771 -39.14 0.16 19.65
CA ILE A 771 -38.15 1.03 18.98
C ILE A 771 -38.00 2.39 19.68
N LYS A 772 -38.64 2.59 20.83
CA LYS A 772 -38.60 3.85 21.57
C LYS A 772 -37.16 4.24 21.94
N GLY A 773 -36.79 5.48 21.61
CA GLY A 773 -35.46 6.02 21.91
C GLY A 773 -34.32 5.46 21.05
N THR A 774 -34.60 4.55 20.09
CA THR A 774 -33.57 3.98 19.19
C THR A 774 -33.28 4.88 17.98
N GLY A 775 -34.21 5.79 17.64
CA GLY A 775 -34.14 6.61 16.43
C GLY A 775 -34.43 5.84 15.13
N LEU A 776 -34.89 4.58 15.21
CA LEU A 776 -35.27 3.79 14.05
C LEU A 776 -36.50 4.41 13.37
N LYS A 777 -36.35 4.75 12.08
CA LYS A 777 -37.42 5.21 11.21
C LYS A 777 -37.51 4.28 10.01
N TYR A 778 -38.73 3.95 9.62
CA TYR A 778 -39.00 3.08 8.49
C TYR A 778 -40.22 3.59 7.73
N GLU A 779 -40.27 3.31 6.45
CA GLU A 779 -41.38 3.66 5.59
C GLU A 779 -42.24 2.43 5.28
N LEU A 780 -43.43 2.66 4.73
CA LEU A 780 -44.31 1.57 4.30
C LEU A 780 -43.61 0.71 3.25
N GLY A 781 -43.83 -0.61 3.34
CA GLY A 781 -43.21 -1.61 2.47
C GLY A 781 -41.78 -1.98 2.80
N ASP A 782 -41.07 -1.20 3.63
CA ASP A 782 -39.70 -1.55 4.00
C ASP A 782 -39.63 -2.91 4.72
N ALA A 783 -38.46 -3.54 4.63
CA ALA A 783 -38.19 -4.79 5.31
C ALA A 783 -37.25 -4.56 6.50
N LEU A 784 -37.56 -5.21 7.63
CA LEU A 784 -36.69 -5.27 8.79
C LEU A 784 -35.69 -6.41 8.60
N GLY A 785 -34.41 -6.08 8.47
CA GLY A 785 -33.29 -7.02 8.45
C GLY A 785 -32.99 -7.50 9.86
N VAL A 786 -33.41 -8.72 10.20
CA VAL A 786 -33.10 -9.33 11.51
C VAL A 786 -31.75 -10.04 11.42
N HIS A 787 -30.82 -9.64 12.30
CA HIS A 787 -29.49 -10.25 12.43
C HIS A 787 -29.57 -11.42 13.43
N GLY A 788 -29.96 -12.59 12.94
CA GLY A 788 -30.11 -13.79 13.77
C GLY A 788 -28.77 -14.36 14.24
N HIS A 789 -28.74 -14.97 15.42
CA HIS A 789 -27.55 -15.64 15.96
C HIS A 789 -27.63 -17.17 15.87
N ASN A 790 -26.47 -17.82 15.74
CA ASN A 790 -26.35 -19.26 15.90
C ASN A 790 -26.79 -19.69 17.30
N ASN A 791 -27.19 -20.95 17.44
CA ASN A 791 -27.60 -21.49 18.74
C ASN A 791 -26.37 -21.50 19.69
N PRO A 792 -26.39 -20.74 20.80
CA PRO A 792 -25.27 -20.66 21.74
C PRO A 792 -24.80 -22.04 22.25
N ALA A 793 -25.74 -22.97 22.50
CA ALA A 793 -25.43 -24.31 22.98
C ALA A 793 -24.70 -25.13 21.92
N ALA A 794 -25.15 -25.07 20.66
CA ALA A 794 -24.52 -25.77 19.54
C ALA A 794 -23.13 -25.19 19.21
N VAL A 795 -22.96 -23.87 19.34
CA VAL A 795 -21.63 -23.23 19.19
C VAL A 795 -20.69 -23.71 20.29
N ALA A 796 -21.13 -23.73 21.56
CA ALA A 796 -20.31 -24.21 22.66
C ALA A 796 -19.87 -25.68 22.48
N GLU A 797 -20.79 -26.53 22.04
CA GLU A 797 -20.50 -27.93 21.71
C GLU A 797 -19.50 -28.06 20.56
N PHE A 798 -19.67 -27.28 19.49
CA PHE A 798 -18.75 -27.26 18.36
C PHE A 798 -17.34 -26.78 18.77
N LEU A 799 -17.24 -25.69 19.53
CA LEU A 799 -15.95 -25.15 19.97
C LEU A 799 -15.22 -26.13 20.89
N ALA A 800 -15.93 -26.79 21.81
CA ALA A 800 -15.38 -27.81 22.68
C ALA A 800 -14.85 -29.01 21.88
N TRP A 801 -15.59 -29.46 20.86
CA TRP A 801 -15.15 -30.53 19.97
C TRP A 801 -13.95 -30.11 19.09
N TYR A 802 -13.93 -28.87 18.59
CA TYR A 802 -12.87 -28.36 17.72
C TYR A 802 -11.57 -27.99 18.46
N GLY A 803 -11.61 -27.93 19.80
CA GLY A 803 -10.47 -27.58 20.65
C GLY A 803 -10.19 -26.08 20.75
N LEU A 804 -11.22 -25.23 20.62
CA LEU A 804 -11.09 -23.78 20.72
C LEU A 804 -11.63 -23.25 22.05
N ASP A 805 -10.87 -22.36 22.70
CA ASP A 805 -11.32 -21.68 23.91
C ASP A 805 -12.32 -20.56 23.57
N PRO A 806 -13.58 -20.62 24.06
CA PRO A 806 -14.59 -19.61 23.77
C PRO A 806 -14.23 -18.19 24.25
N GLN A 807 -13.38 -18.06 25.27
CA GLN A 807 -13.01 -16.76 25.87
C GLN A 807 -11.81 -16.09 25.22
N SER A 808 -11.08 -16.81 24.37
CA SER A 808 -9.91 -16.27 23.67
C SER A 808 -10.32 -15.15 22.71
N SER A 809 -9.53 -14.07 22.69
CA SER A 809 -9.75 -12.89 21.86
C SER A 809 -8.99 -12.95 20.54
N LEU A 810 -9.69 -12.63 19.46
CA LEU A 810 -9.17 -12.59 18.10
C LEU A 810 -9.21 -11.16 17.57
N LEU A 811 -8.10 -10.69 17.00
CA LEU A 811 -8.07 -9.44 16.22
C LEU A 811 -8.42 -9.79 14.78
N LEU A 812 -9.56 -9.29 14.32
CA LEU A 812 -9.98 -9.34 12.92
C LEU A 812 -9.41 -8.10 12.23
N PRO A 813 -8.57 -8.28 11.19
CA PRO A 813 -8.05 -7.15 10.43
C PRO A 813 -9.18 -6.40 9.74
N ALA A 814 -8.94 -5.12 9.50
CA ALA A 814 -9.90 -4.24 8.84
C ALA A 814 -10.31 -4.81 7.47
N THR A 815 -11.62 -4.84 7.19
CA THR A 815 -12.16 -5.29 5.89
C THR A 815 -11.92 -4.29 4.76
N SER A 816 -11.47 -3.08 5.08
CA SER A 816 -11.14 -1.99 4.16
C SER A 816 -10.09 -1.07 4.81
N PRO A 817 -9.21 -0.37 4.07
CA PRO A 817 -8.21 0.55 4.62
C PRO A 817 -8.78 1.68 5.49
N ALA A 818 -10.07 1.99 5.34
CA ALA A 818 -10.78 3.00 6.12
C ALA A 818 -11.55 2.43 7.34
N ALA A 819 -11.62 1.10 7.49
CA ALA A 819 -12.32 0.45 8.59
C ALA A 819 -11.35 0.19 9.77
N PRO A 820 -11.77 0.38 11.03
CA PRO A 820 -10.95 -0.01 12.17
C PRO A 820 -10.84 -1.53 12.28
N ALA A 821 -9.70 -2.03 12.79
CA ALA A 821 -9.57 -3.43 13.15
C ALA A 821 -10.52 -3.80 14.30
N GLU A 822 -11.13 -4.99 14.25
CA GLU A 822 -12.13 -5.41 15.23
C GLU A 822 -11.56 -6.45 16.19
N THR A 823 -11.90 -6.35 17.48
CA THR A 823 -11.55 -7.41 18.45
C THR A 823 -12.82 -8.10 18.95
N ARG A 824 -12.87 -9.44 18.86
CA ARG A 824 -13.99 -10.26 19.34
C ARG A 824 -13.50 -11.52 20.05
N THR A 825 -14.32 -12.09 20.93
CA THR A 825 -14.07 -13.44 21.46
C THR A 825 -14.39 -14.50 20.39
N ILE A 826 -13.74 -15.66 20.46
CA ILE A 826 -14.05 -16.80 19.59
C ILE A 826 -15.53 -17.17 19.71
N PHE A 827 -16.10 -17.15 20.92
CA PHE A 827 -17.53 -17.40 21.10
C PHE A 827 -18.42 -16.42 20.32
N GLN A 828 -18.11 -15.11 20.38
CA GLN A 828 -18.86 -14.10 19.63
C GLN A 828 -18.70 -14.28 18.12
N LEU A 829 -17.49 -14.58 17.64
CA LEU A 829 -17.21 -14.82 16.22
C LEU A 829 -18.10 -15.95 15.67
N PHE A 830 -18.14 -17.12 16.32
CA PHE A 830 -18.95 -18.26 15.88
C PHE A 830 -20.45 -18.11 16.18
N SER A 831 -20.83 -17.29 17.16
CA SER A 831 -22.24 -17.08 17.51
C SER A 831 -22.93 -16.02 16.65
N GLN A 832 -22.20 -14.96 16.29
CA GLN A 832 -22.78 -13.73 15.72
C GLN A 832 -22.26 -13.39 14.32
N THR A 833 -21.08 -13.88 13.95
CA THR A 833 -20.44 -13.50 12.68
C THR A 833 -20.45 -14.65 11.67
N LEU A 834 -19.93 -15.83 12.02
CA LEU A 834 -19.75 -16.94 11.07
C LEU A 834 -20.99 -17.82 10.97
N ASP A 835 -21.42 -18.13 9.75
CA ASP A 835 -22.55 -19.03 9.48
C ASP A 835 -22.12 -20.50 9.52
N ILE A 836 -21.53 -20.94 10.64
CA ILE A 836 -20.94 -22.28 10.80
C ILE A 836 -21.96 -23.42 10.66
N PHE A 837 -23.25 -23.14 10.93
CA PHE A 837 -24.36 -24.08 10.72
C PHE A 837 -25.14 -23.79 9.42
N GLY A 838 -24.59 -22.93 8.57
CA GLY A 838 -25.09 -22.62 7.24
C GLY A 838 -24.60 -23.59 6.18
N ARG A 839 -24.97 -23.33 4.93
CA ARG A 839 -24.64 -24.20 3.79
C ARG A 839 -23.25 -23.85 3.22
N PRO A 840 -22.33 -24.84 3.10
CA PRO A 840 -21.01 -24.65 2.52
C PRO A 840 -21.08 -24.42 1.01
N THR A 841 -20.24 -23.51 0.52
CA THR A 841 -20.08 -23.22 -0.92
C THR A 841 -19.06 -24.18 -1.55
N LYS A 842 -19.08 -24.35 -2.88
CA LYS A 842 -18.05 -25.15 -3.58
C LYS A 842 -16.62 -24.71 -3.23
N ARG A 843 -16.39 -23.39 -3.11
CA ARG A 843 -15.11 -22.80 -2.69
C ARG A 843 -14.68 -23.27 -1.29
N PHE A 844 -15.62 -23.50 -0.37
CA PHE A 844 -15.29 -24.04 0.95
C PHE A 844 -14.78 -25.48 0.87
N TYR A 845 -15.36 -26.34 0.04
CA TYR A 845 -14.87 -27.71 -0.14
C TYR A 845 -13.44 -27.73 -0.71
N GLU A 846 -13.17 -26.86 -1.68
CA GLU A 846 -11.84 -26.66 -2.26
C GLU A 846 -10.83 -26.19 -1.20
N SER A 847 -11.12 -25.10 -0.49
CA SER A 847 -10.23 -24.58 0.56
C SER A 847 -10.08 -25.56 1.74
N LEU A 848 -11.11 -26.35 2.06
CA LEU A 848 -11.01 -27.37 3.11
C LEU A 848 -10.08 -28.51 2.70
N ALA A 849 -10.01 -28.86 1.41
CA ALA A 849 -9.12 -29.89 0.89
C ALA A 849 -7.64 -29.53 1.09
N ASP A 850 -7.29 -28.24 1.06
CA ASP A 850 -5.92 -27.76 1.31
C ASP A 850 -5.47 -27.97 2.76
N HIS A 851 -6.42 -28.14 3.68
CA HIS A 851 -6.14 -28.37 5.10
C HIS A 851 -6.25 -29.85 5.50
N ALA A 852 -6.56 -30.76 4.56
CA ALA A 852 -6.71 -32.19 4.82
C ALA A 852 -5.35 -32.91 4.86
N ALA A 853 -4.99 -33.44 6.03
CA ALA A 853 -3.76 -34.21 6.20
C ALA A 853 -3.84 -35.64 5.61
N ASP A 854 -5.04 -36.23 5.51
CA ASP A 854 -5.24 -37.54 4.86
C ASP A 854 -5.46 -37.35 3.34
N PRO A 855 -4.58 -37.91 2.48
CA PRO A 855 -4.75 -37.85 1.02
C PRO A 855 -6.09 -38.39 0.52
N LYS A 856 -6.70 -39.36 1.21
CA LYS A 856 -8.02 -39.92 0.82
C LYS A 856 -9.15 -38.93 1.07
N GLU A 857 -9.12 -38.23 2.20
CA GLU A 857 -10.08 -37.17 2.52
C GLU A 857 -9.92 -36.00 1.56
N ARG A 858 -8.67 -35.60 1.25
CA ARG A 858 -8.37 -34.55 0.24
C ARG A 858 -8.95 -34.91 -1.13
N GLN A 859 -8.69 -36.13 -1.61
CA GLN A 859 -9.20 -36.58 -2.91
C GLN A 859 -10.73 -36.67 -2.91
N HIS A 860 -11.35 -37.08 -1.80
CA HIS A 860 -12.81 -37.13 -1.68
C HIS A 860 -13.43 -35.72 -1.70
N LEU A 861 -12.84 -34.74 -1.00
CA LEU A 861 -13.26 -33.34 -1.04
C LEU A 861 -13.19 -32.75 -2.46
N LEU A 862 -12.10 -33.02 -3.20
CA LEU A 862 -11.94 -32.59 -4.58
C LEU A 862 -12.89 -33.33 -5.55
N HIS A 863 -13.17 -34.61 -5.30
CA HIS A 863 -14.15 -35.38 -6.07
C HIS A 863 -15.57 -34.82 -5.93
N LEU A 864 -15.98 -34.42 -4.72
CA LEU A 864 -17.31 -33.85 -4.48
C LEU A 864 -17.59 -32.58 -5.31
N ILE A 865 -16.55 -31.82 -5.66
CA ILE A 865 -16.68 -30.61 -6.49
C ILE A 865 -16.46 -30.85 -7.98
N SER A 866 -16.03 -32.05 -8.38
CA SER A 866 -15.82 -32.43 -9.78
C SER A 866 -17.14 -32.71 -10.51
N PRO A 867 -17.14 -32.77 -11.86
CA PRO A 867 -18.32 -33.16 -12.63
C PRO A 867 -18.90 -34.53 -12.21
N GLU A 868 -18.04 -35.48 -11.85
CA GLU A 868 -18.41 -36.83 -11.41
C GLU A 868 -19.10 -36.83 -10.04
N GLY A 869 -18.70 -35.95 -9.12
CA GLY A 869 -19.31 -35.80 -7.80
C GLY A 869 -20.55 -34.89 -7.75
N ALA A 870 -20.96 -34.30 -8.87
CA ALA A 870 -22.04 -33.30 -8.91
C ALA A 870 -23.38 -33.83 -8.36
N ALA A 871 -23.70 -35.11 -8.55
CA ALA A 871 -24.91 -35.74 -8.03
C ALA A 871 -24.88 -35.87 -6.49
N GLU A 872 -23.73 -36.26 -5.94
CA GLU A 872 -23.49 -36.39 -4.50
C GLU A 872 -23.53 -35.01 -3.83
N LEU A 873 -22.88 -34.00 -4.42
CA LEU A 873 -22.93 -32.62 -3.93
C LEU A 873 -24.36 -32.06 -3.95
N LYS A 874 -25.12 -32.32 -5.02
CA LYS A 874 -26.53 -31.91 -5.08
C LYS A 874 -27.34 -32.55 -3.96
N ARG A 875 -27.16 -33.84 -3.70
CA ARG A 875 -27.80 -34.54 -2.58
C ARG A 875 -27.44 -33.91 -1.23
N ARG A 876 -26.17 -33.55 -1.01
CA ARG A 876 -25.71 -32.86 0.22
C ARG A 876 -26.33 -31.46 0.39
N VAL A 877 -26.50 -30.74 -0.72
CA VAL A 877 -27.21 -29.45 -0.71
C VAL A 877 -28.69 -29.63 -0.37
N ASP A 878 -29.33 -30.64 -0.94
CA ASP A 878 -30.75 -30.98 -0.66
C ASP A 878 -30.93 -31.45 0.79
N ASP A 879 -29.97 -32.21 1.33
CA ASP A 879 -29.92 -32.64 2.73
C ASP A 879 -29.46 -31.55 3.71
N THR A 880 -29.10 -30.37 3.21
CA THR A 880 -28.68 -29.20 4.00
C THR A 880 -27.46 -29.44 4.89
N THR A 881 -26.48 -30.21 4.41
CA THR A 881 -25.19 -30.42 5.09
C THR A 881 -24.55 -29.06 5.42
N THR A 882 -24.07 -28.89 6.66
CA THR A 882 -23.50 -27.63 7.15
C THR A 882 -21.97 -27.60 7.12
N TYR A 883 -21.36 -26.42 7.30
CA TYR A 883 -19.89 -26.32 7.48
C TYR A 883 -19.43 -27.17 8.68
N ALA A 884 -20.14 -27.13 9.81
CA ALA A 884 -19.84 -27.95 10.98
C ALA A 884 -19.97 -29.45 10.69
N ASP A 885 -20.95 -29.88 9.89
CA ASP A 885 -21.11 -31.28 9.51
C ASP A 885 -19.94 -31.76 8.64
N LEU A 886 -19.46 -30.93 7.69
CA LEU A 886 -18.28 -31.26 6.89
C LEU A 886 -17.00 -31.35 7.72
N LEU A 887 -16.78 -30.41 8.64
CA LEU A 887 -15.59 -30.44 9.51
C LEU A 887 -15.59 -31.70 10.39
N ARG A 888 -16.76 -32.17 10.83
CA ARG A 888 -16.89 -33.43 11.59
C ARG A 888 -16.73 -34.68 10.72
N GLU A 889 -17.05 -34.60 9.44
CA GLU A 889 -16.90 -35.70 8.48
C GLU A 889 -15.44 -35.87 8.05
N PHE A 890 -14.76 -34.77 7.72
CA PHE A 890 -13.38 -34.74 7.24
C PHE A 890 -12.42 -34.34 8.37
N THR A 891 -12.23 -35.26 9.32
CA THR A 891 -11.49 -34.97 10.56
C THR A 891 -10.00 -34.70 10.35
N SER A 892 -9.41 -35.12 9.23
CA SER A 892 -8.03 -34.77 8.89
C SER A 892 -7.91 -33.33 8.38
N ALA A 893 -9.01 -32.70 7.98
CA ALA A 893 -9.09 -31.33 7.52
C ALA A 893 -9.36 -30.38 8.69
N HIS A 894 -8.28 -29.91 9.34
CA HIS A 894 -8.36 -29.12 10.58
C HIS A 894 -7.77 -27.69 10.46
N PRO A 895 -8.45 -26.76 9.75
CA PRO A 895 -8.00 -25.37 9.64
C PRO A 895 -7.85 -24.64 10.98
N SER A 896 -6.94 -23.66 11.07
CA SER A 896 -6.85 -22.80 12.26
C SER A 896 -8.06 -21.85 12.36
N VAL A 897 -8.33 -21.29 13.55
CA VAL A 897 -9.44 -20.33 13.76
C VAL A 897 -9.35 -19.12 12.81
N ALA A 898 -8.13 -18.71 12.47
CA ALA A 898 -7.85 -17.66 11.52
C ALA A 898 -8.34 -17.99 10.11
N HIS A 899 -8.08 -19.22 9.66
CA HIS A 899 -8.52 -19.73 8.37
C HIS A 899 -10.04 -19.93 8.37
N LEU A 900 -10.62 -20.48 9.44
CA LEU A 900 -12.07 -20.62 9.57
C LEU A 900 -12.79 -19.27 9.46
N ALA A 901 -12.24 -18.21 10.05
CA ALA A 901 -12.80 -16.86 9.96
C ALA A 901 -12.87 -16.30 8.53
N ARG A 902 -12.03 -16.81 7.61
CA ARG A 902 -12.06 -16.45 6.18
C ARG A 902 -12.87 -17.42 5.33
N MET A 903 -12.77 -18.71 5.63
CA MET A 903 -13.36 -19.79 4.84
C MET A 903 -14.88 -19.88 5.04
N VAL A 904 -15.37 -19.62 6.26
CA VAL A 904 -16.79 -19.72 6.59
C VAL A 904 -17.48 -18.39 6.26
N ALA A 905 -18.56 -18.45 5.48
CA ALA A 905 -19.32 -17.26 5.11
C ALA A 905 -19.94 -16.56 6.33
N PRO A 906 -20.05 -15.22 6.34
CA PRO A 906 -20.70 -14.50 7.43
C PRO A 906 -22.22 -14.69 7.40
N ILE A 907 -22.85 -14.62 8.59
CA ILE A 907 -24.30 -14.64 8.76
C ILE A 907 -24.89 -13.40 8.09
N LYS A 908 -25.79 -13.62 7.13
CA LYS A 908 -26.53 -12.55 6.44
C LYS A 908 -27.81 -12.20 7.21
N PRO A 909 -28.20 -10.91 7.28
CA PRO A 909 -29.49 -10.53 7.84
C PRO A 909 -30.64 -11.14 7.04
N ARG A 910 -31.69 -11.58 7.75
CA ARG A 910 -32.92 -12.04 7.11
C ARG A 910 -33.92 -10.89 7.08
N HIS A 911 -34.30 -10.49 5.87
CA HIS A 911 -35.30 -9.45 5.66
C HIS A 911 -36.71 -10.00 5.82
N TYR A 912 -37.50 -9.34 6.66
CA TYR A 912 -38.93 -9.59 6.84
C TYR A 912 -39.71 -8.32 6.52
N SER A 913 -40.71 -8.39 5.65
CA SER A 913 -41.59 -7.25 5.37
C SER A 913 -42.25 -6.78 6.66
N ILE A 914 -42.23 -5.46 6.89
CA ILE A 914 -42.81 -4.87 8.09
C ILE A 914 -44.34 -4.92 8.02
N ALA A 915 -44.97 -5.33 9.12
CA ALA A 915 -46.41 -5.59 9.24
C ALA A 915 -47.20 -4.47 9.93
N SER A 916 -46.57 -3.31 10.18
CA SER A 916 -47.17 -2.15 10.85
C SER A 916 -46.86 -0.84 10.14
N SER A 917 -47.80 0.10 10.12
CA SER A 917 -47.50 1.51 9.79
C SER A 917 -46.81 2.19 10.98
N GLN A 918 -45.68 2.87 10.74
CA GLN A 918 -45.01 3.63 11.80
C GLN A 918 -45.85 4.83 12.28
N ARG A 919 -46.76 5.36 11.45
CA ARG A 919 -47.66 6.43 11.89
C ARG A 919 -48.72 5.93 12.86
N MET A 920 -49.19 4.70 12.68
CA MET A 920 -50.12 4.06 13.61
C MET A 920 -49.40 3.55 14.87
N PHE A 921 -48.17 3.05 14.73
CA PHE A 921 -47.35 2.55 15.83
C PHE A 921 -45.98 3.28 15.87
N PRO A 922 -45.90 4.51 16.43
CA PRO A 922 -44.67 5.32 16.39
C PRO A 922 -43.47 4.70 17.10
N ASP A 923 -43.74 3.93 18.15
CA ASP A 923 -42.76 3.34 19.05
C ASP A 923 -42.62 1.82 18.89
N SER A 924 -43.27 1.19 17.90
CA SER A 924 -43.22 -0.26 17.68
C SER A 924 -43.10 -0.64 16.20
N VAL A 925 -42.33 -1.68 15.90
CA VAL A 925 -42.27 -2.32 14.58
C VAL A 925 -42.72 -3.78 14.67
N HIS A 926 -43.62 -4.19 13.77
CA HIS A 926 -44.30 -5.47 13.85
C HIS A 926 -43.84 -6.37 12.68
N LEU A 927 -43.62 -7.65 12.95
CA LEU A 927 -43.30 -8.67 11.96
C LEU A 927 -44.35 -9.78 11.95
N LEU A 928 -44.50 -10.39 10.79
CA LEU A 928 -45.28 -11.60 10.59
C LEU A 928 -44.37 -12.71 10.06
N VAL A 929 -44.08 -13.70 10.91
CA VAL A 929 -43.01 -14.67 10.68
C VAL A 929 -43.57 -16.09 10.71
N VAL A 930 -43.21 -16.90 9.72
CA VAL A 930 -43.52 -18.33 9.68
C VAL A 930 -42.31 -19.14 10.13
N THR A 931 -42.54 -20.23 10.87
CA THR A 931 -41.47 -21.17 11.17
C THR A 931 -41.12 -22.04 9.99
N VAL A 932 -39.82 -22.15 9.72
CA VAL A 932 -39.25 -23.04 8.72
C VAL A 932 -38.50 -24.16 9.44
N ASP A 933 -39.05 -25.36 9.38
CA ASP A 933 -38.45 -26.60 9.81
C ASP A 933 -38.68 -27.71 8.78
N TRP A 934 -37.72 -28.61 8.66
CA TRP A 934 -37.76 -29.72 7.70
C TRP A 934 -37.09 -30.96 8.28
N GLN A 935 -37.29 -32.11 7.62
CA GLN A 935 -36.54 -33.34 7.90
C GLN A 935 -35.56 -33.60 6.75
N THR A 936 -34.33 -33.97 7.08
CA THR A 936 -33.31 -34.40 6.09
C THR A 936 -33.61 -35.81 5.58
N SER A 937 -32.93 -36.27 4.52
CA SER A 937 -33.09 -37.66 4.04
C SER A 937 -32.70 -38.72 5.09
N LYS A 938 -31.91 -38.33 6.10
CA LYS A 938 -31.52 -39.15 7.25
C LYS A 938 -32.54 -39.14 8.40
N GLY A 939 -33.64 -38.40 8.26
CA GLY A 939 -34.70 -38.28 9.28
C GLY A 939 -34.39 -37.28 10.41
N GLU A 940 -33.30 -36.51 10.30
CA GLU A 940 -32.95 -35.48 11.29
C GLU A 940 -33.82 -34.25 11.10
N ARG A 941 -34.36 -33.70 12.19
CA ARG A 941 -35.12 -32.44 12.15
C ARG A 941 -34.16 -31.25 12.13
N ARG A 942 -34.29 -30.39 11.13
CA ARG A 942 -33.52 -29.15 10.99
C ARG A 942 -34.47 -27.95 11.03
N THR A 943 -33.97 -26.82 11.52
CA THR A 943 -34.73 -25.57 11.65
C THR A 943 -33.94 -24.41 11.04
N GLY A 944 -34.61 -23.47 10.40
CA GLY A 944 -33.96 -22.28 9.85
C GLY A 944 -33.31 -21.44 10.97
N GLN A 945 -32.10 -20.93 10.73
CA GLN A 945 -31.30 -20.21 11.72
C GLN A 945 -32.05 -19.01 12.32
N CYS A 946 -32.53 -18.10 11.46
CA CYS A 946 -33.14 -16.85 11.92
C CYS A 946 -34.55 -17.10 12.49
N THR A 947 -35.28 -18.04 11.92
CA THR A 947 -36.55 -18.51 12.51
C THR A 947 -36.34 -19.07 13.91
N ARG A 948 -35.36 -19.96 14.13
CA ARG A 948 -35.05 -20.52 15.45
C ARG A 948 -34.65 -19.42 16.43
N TYR A 949 -33.88 -18.44 15.96
CA TYR A 949 -33.53 -17.28 16.75
C TYR A 949 -34.77 -16.50 17.20
N LEU A 950 -35.66 -16.15 16.27
CA LEU A 950 -36.92 -15.45 16.55
C LEU A 950 -37.92 -16.28 17.38
N ASP A 951 -37.92 -17.61 17.22
CA ASP A 951 -38.77 -18.53 17.98
C ASP A 951 -38.36 -18.61 19.46
N ALA A 952 -37.06 -18.47 19.74
CA ALA A 952 -36.50 -18.47 21.08
C ALA A 952 -36.65 -17.13 21.83
N LEU A 953 -37.03 -16.05 21.14
CA LEU A 953 -37.11 -14.72 21.75
C LEU A 953 -38.18 -14.62 22.82
N ARG A 954 -37.81 -13.97 23.93
CA ARG A 954 -38.72 -13.60 25.01
C ARG A 954 -38.92 -12.07 25.09
N PRO A 955 -40.08 -11.60 25.58
CA PRO A 955 -40.26 -10.18 25.85
C PRO A 955 -39.13 -9.62 26.72
N GLY A 956 -38.56 -8.49 26.30
CA GLY A 956 -37.41 -7.82 26.93
C GLY A 956 -36.05 -8.15 26.31
N GLU A 957 -35.93 -9.24 25.52
CA GLU A 957 -34.67 -9.60 24.87
C GLU A 957 -34.34 -8.65 23.70
N ALA A 958 -33.07 -8.27 23.61
CA ALA A 958 -32.57 -7.32 22.61
C ALA A 958 -32.24 -8.02 21.29
N VAL A 959 -32.56 -7.36 20.18
CA VAL A 959 -32.37 -7.86 18.82
C VAL A 959 -31.71 -6.78 17.98
N THR A 960 -30.66 -7.15 17.25
CA THR A 960 -30.02 -6.28 16.27
C THR A 960 -30.80 -6.32 14.97
N VAL A 961 -31.20 -5.15 14.48
CA VAL A 961 -31.98 -4.99 13.25
C VAL A 961 -31.37 -3.92 12.33
N SER A 962 -31.60 -4.05 11.02
CA SER A 962 -31.36 -3.00 10.02
C SER A 962 -32.62 -2.75 9.19
N ILE A 963 -32.67 -1.64 8.47
CA ILE A 963 -33.78 -1.31 7.57
C ILE A 963 -33.30 -1.44 6.13
N LYS A 964 -34.05 -2.22 5.34
CA LYS A 964 -33.85 -2.34 3.91
C LYS A 964 -35.02 -1.66 3.19
N PRO A 965 -34.76 -0.58 2.42
CA PRO A 965 -35.78 0.07 1.60
C PRO A 965 -36.40 -0.90 0.58
N SER A 966 -37.70 -0.75 0.36
CA SER A 966 -38.46 -1.50 -0.66
C SER A 966 -39.08 -0.58 -1.71
N VAL A 967 -39.30 -1.10 -2.92
CA VAL A 967 -40.10 -0.46 -3.98
C VAL A 967 -41.62 -0.65 -3.77
N MET A 968 -42.04 -1.45 -2.78
CA MET A 968 -43.43 -1.66 -2.39
C MET A 968 -43.95 -0.46 -1.60
N LYS A 969 -44.11 0.70 -2.25
CA LYS A 969 -44.65 1.94 -1.66
C LYS A 969 -46.10 2.16 -2.09
N LEU A 970 -46.85 2.98 -1.34
CA LEU A 970 -48.18 3.45 -1.77
C LEU A 970 -48.07 4.33 -3.03
N PRO A 971 -49.13 4.43 -3.85
CA PRO A 971 -49.18 5.32 -5.00
C PRO A 971 -48.89 6.78 -4.63
N PRO A 972 -48.37 7.59 -5.57
CA PRO A 972 -48.05 9.00 -5.31
C PRO A 972 -49.28 9.86 -5.01
N LEU A 973 -50.46 9.48 -5.52
CA LEU A 973 -51.72 10.16 -5.22
C LEU A 973 -52.59 9.30 -4.29
N ASP A 974 -53.07 9.92 -3.21
CA ASP A 974 -53.88 9.22 -2.22
C ASP A 974 -55.20 8.67 -2.81
N GLU A 975 -55.73 9.27 -3.87
CA GLU A 975 -56.98 8.86 -4.52
C GLU A 975 -56.84 7.63 -5.44
N GLN A 976 -55.61 7.21 -5.78
CA GLN A 976 -55.39 6.05 -6.63
C GLN A 976 -55.68 4.73 -5.89
N PRO A 977 -56.40 3.77 -6.51
CA PRO A 977 -56.64 2.46 -5.93
C PRO A 977 -55.36 1.64 -5.73
N VAL A 978 -55.40 0.74 -4.75
CA VAL A 978 -54.32 -0.17 -4.40
C VAL A 978 -54.86 -1.60 -4.39
N VAL A 979 -54.40 -2.42 -5.34
CA VAL A 979 -54.74 -3.83 -5.46
C VAL A 979 -53.60 -4.68 -4.94
N MET A 980 -53.86 -5.45 -3.88
CA MET A 980 -52.87 -6.22 -3.15
C MET A 980 -53.19 -7.70 -3.21
N ALA A 981 -52.19 -8.54 -3.50
CA ALA A 981 -52.31 -9.99 -3.51
C ALA A 981 -51.32 -10.59 -2.51
N GLY A 982 -51.81 -11.07 -1.37
CA GLY A 982 -51.00 -11.58 -0.27
C GLY A 982 -51.22 -13.06 -0.02
N LEU A 983 -50.13 -13.84 0.02
CA LEU A 983 -50.20 -15.28 0.30
C LEU A 983 -49.54 -15.62 1.64
N GLY A 984 -50.33 -16.15 2.58
CA GLY A 984 -49.86 -16.46 3.93
C GLY A 984 -49.19 -15.25 4.60
N THR A 985 -47.90 -15.38 4.96
CA THR A 985 -47.14 -14.28 5.58
C THR A 985 -46.89 -13.09 4.64
N GLY A 986 -47.16 -13.23 3.34
CA GLY A 986 -47.21 -12.11 2.39
C GLY A 986 -48.30 -11.07 2.72
N MET A 987 -49.14 -11.32 3.72
CA MET A 987 -50.04 -10.32 4.31
C MET A 987 -49.31 -9.15 4.99
N ALA A 988 -48.06 -9.35 5.42
CA ALA A 988 -47.32 -8.39 6.24
C ALA A 988 -47.36 -6.94 5.69
N PRO A 989 -46.83 -6.64 4.49
CA PRO A 989 -46.82 -5.26 3.97
C PRO A 989 -48.23 -4.70 3.77
N PHE A 990 -49.19 -5.55 3.40
CA PHE A 990 -50.56 -5.14 3.13
C PHE A 990 -51.35 -4.77 4.39
N ARG A 991 -51.05 -5.41 5.52
CA ARG A 991 -51.55 -4.94 6.82
C ARG A 991 -51.10 -3.51 7.10
N ALA A 992 -49.83 -3.19 6.85
CA ALA A 992 -49.30 -1.83 7.04
C ALA A 992 -49.96 -0.82 6.08
N PHE A 993 -50.21 -1.20 4.83
CA PHE A 993 -50.91 -0.35 3.85
C PHE A 993 -52.35 -0.05 4.27
N ILE A 994 -53.10 -1.07 4.71
CA ILE A 994 -54.47 -0.89 5.19
C ILE A 994 -54.50 0.05 6.40
N GLN A 995 -53.58 -0.13 7.36
CA GLN A 995 -53.46 0.74 8.53
C GLN A 995 -53.19 2.20 8.16
N GLU A 996 -52.29 2.43 7.21
CA GLU A 996 -51.99 3.79 6.74
C GLU A 996 -53.21 4.47 6.12
N ARG A 997 -53.93 3.73 5.27
CA ARG A 997 -55.09 4.26 4.53
C ARG A 997 -56.28 4.47 5.46
N ALA A 998 -56.48 3.60 6.44
CA ALA A 998 -57.46 3.81 7.51
C ALA A 998 -57.15 5.08 8.33
N LEU A 999 -55.87 5.31 8.66
CA LEU A 999 -55.46 6.54 9.36
C LEU A 999 -55.69 7.79 8.51
N ALA A 1000 -55.37 7.74 7.20
CA ALA A 1000 -55.62 8.85 6.28
C ALA A 1000 -57.12 9.16 6.14
N ARG A 1001 -57.98 8.13 6.08
CA ARG A 1001 -59.45 8.31 6.10
C ARG A 1001 -59.93 8.92 7.42
N ALA A 1002 -59.41 8.48 8.56
CA ALA A 1002 -59.72 9.07 9.87
C ALA A 1002 -59.30 10.55 9.97
N GLU A 1003 -58.26 10.96 9.23
CA GLU A 1003 -57.83 12.36 9.08
C GLU A 1003 -58.66 13.15 8.05
N ASN A 1004 -59.77 12.60 7.56
CA ASN A 1004 -60.64 13.18 6.52
C ASN A 1004 -59.96 13.39 5.15
N LYS A 1005 -58.91 12.63 4.83
CA LYS A 1005 -58.32 12.65 3.48
C LYS A 1005 -59.14 11.77 2.54
N LYS A 1006 -59.24 12.19 1.27
CA LYS A 1006 -59.80 11.35 0.21
C LYS A 1006 -58.79 10.26 -0.14
N VAL A 1007 -59.23 9.01 -0.04
CA VAL A 1007 -58.41 7.83 -0.25
C VAL A 1007 -59.08 6.93 -1.29
N GLY A 1008 -58.29 6.42 -2.23
CA GLY A 1008 -58.73 5.47 -3.26
C GLY A 1008 -59.14 4.11 -2.70
N ASP A 1009 -59.66 3.24 -3.57
CA ASP A 1009 -60.09 1.90 -3.18
C ASP A 1009 -58.92 1.03 -2.71
N ILE A 1010 -59.09 0.33 -1.59
CA ILE A 1010 -58.11 -0.63 -1.07
C ILE A 1010 -58.66 -2.03 -1.26
N VAL A 1011 -57.94 -2.85 -2.02
CA VAL A 1011 -58.39 -4.17 -2.48
C VAL A 1011 -57.38 -5.21 -2.07
N LEU A 1012 -57.83 -6.29 -1.42
CA LEU A 1012 -56.97 -7.36 -0.92
C LEU A 1012 -57.44 -8.72 -1.41
N TYR A 1013 -56.61 -9.41 -2.19
CA TYR A 1013 -56.73 -10.83 -2.47
C TYR A 1013 -55.83 -11.62 -1.50
N PHE A 1014 -56.43 -12.37 -0.59
CA PHE A 1014 -55.70 -13.13 0.43
C PHE A 1014 -55.85 -14.63 0.23
N GLY A 1015 -54.73 -15.35 0.19
CA GLY A 1015 -54.70 -16.80 0.06
C GLY A 1015 -54.02 -17.51 1.24
N SER A 1016 -54.67 -18.55 1.76
CA SER A 1016 -54.08 -19.46 2.76
C SER A 1016 -54.62 -20.89 2.62
N ARG A 1017 -54.20 -21.81 3.51
CA ARG A 1017 -54.65 -23.21 3.46
C ARG A 1017 -56.08 -23.38 3.96
N HIS A 1018 -56.36 -22.90 5.17
CA HIS A 1018 -57.65 -23.06 5.85
C HIS A 1018 -58.07 -21.74 6.48
N ARG A 1019 -59.36 -21.39 6.38
CA ARG A 1019 -59.89 -20.18 7.03
C ARG A 1019 -59.80 -20.26 8.55
N SER A 1020 -60.16 -21.41 9.13
CA SER A 1020 -60.20 -21.60 10.59
C SER A 1020 -58.81 -21.65 11.24
N MET A 1021 -57.76 -21.95 10.48
CA MET A 1021 -56.41 -22.16 11.02
C MET A 1021 -55.42 -21.07 10.62
N GLU A 1022 -55.59 -20.42 9.47
CA GLU A 1022 -54.57 -19.56 8.85
C GLU A 1022 -55.16 -18.27 8.24
N TYR A 1023 -56.34 -17.83 8.68
CA TYR A 1023 -56.83 -16.49 8.34
C TYR A 1023 -56.15 -15.42 9.19
N LEU A 1024 -54.90 -15.11 8.81
CA LEU A 1024 -54.03 -14.19 9.55
C LEU A 1024 -54.66 -12.81 9.66
N TYR A 1025 -54.86 -12.33 10.90
CA TYR A 1025 -55.57 -11.09 11.22
C TYR A 1025 -57.02 -11.02 10.71
N GLY A 1026 -57.72 -12.15 10.60
CA GLY A 1026 -59.08 -12.20 10.08
C GLY A 1026 -60.05 -11.22 10.75
N GLU A 1027 -60.05 -11.14 12.08
CA GLU A 1027 -60.89 -10.20 12.83
C GLU A 1027 -60.59 -8.73 12.50
N GLU A 1028 -59.32 -8.36 12.35
CA GLU A 1028 -58.87 -7.01 11.98
C GLU A 1028 -59.28 -6.67 10.54
N LEU A 1029 -59.11 -7.62 9.61
CA LEU A 1029 -59.48 -7.44 8.20
C LEU A 1029 -61.00 -7.36 8.00
N GLU A 1030 -61.78 -8.17 8.72
CA GLU A 1030 -63.24 -8.11 8.68
C GLU A 1030 -63.76 -6.79 9.27
N ALA A 1031 -63.10 -6.26 10.32
CA ALA A 1031 -63.42 -4.93 10.85
C ALA A 1031 -63.14 -3.81 9.84
N TYR A 1032 -62.01 -3.84 9.13
CA TYR A 1032 -61.70 -2.86 8.08
C TYR A 1032 -62.65 -2.97 6.87
N LEU A 1033 -63.12 -4.17 6.54
CA LEU A 1033 -64.11 -4.37 5.49
C LEU A 1033 -65.47 -3.79 5.91
N ALA A 1034 -65.85 -3.95 7.18
CA ALA A 1034 -67.10 -3.41 7.72
C ALA A 1034 -67.09 -1.87 7.85
N SER A 1035 -65.94 -1.27 8.16
CA SER A 1035 -65.77 0.19 8.21
C SER A 1035 -65.65 0.85 6.83
N GLY A 1036 -65.38 0.06 5.79
CA GLY A 1036 -65.12 0.56 4.43
C GLY A 1036 -63.68 1.06 4.22
N ASP A 1037 -62.77 0.85 5.18
CA ASP A 1037 -61.34 1.14 5.02
C ASP A 1037 -60.67 0.15 4.05
N LEU A 1038 -61.15 -1.09 4.02
CA LEU A 1038 -60.86 -2.09 3.00
C LEU A 1038 -62.08 -2.23 2.08
N THR A 1039 -61.99 -1.77 0.83
CA THR A 1039 -63.13 -1.75 -0.11
C THR A 1039 -63.54 -3.15 -0.55
N HIS A 1040 -62.57 -4.05 -0.76
CA HIS A 1040 -62.85 -5.41 -1.23
C HIS A 1040 -61.84 -6.43 -0.71
N ALA A 1041 -62.34 -7.63 -0.36
CA ALA A 1041 -61.53 -8.75 0.10
C ALA A 1041 -61.84 -10.04 -0.68
N GLY A 1042 -60.94 -10.45 -1.58
CA GLY A 1042 -61.00 -11.70 -2.31
C GLY A 1042 -60.31 -12.83 -1.54
N LEU A 1043 -61.04 -13.52 -0.68
CA LEU A 1043 -60.48 -14.56 0.20
C LEU A 1043 -60.48 -15.95 -0.48
N ALA A 1044 -59.31 -16.60 -0.47
CA ALA A 1044 -59.10 -17.92 -1.05
C ALA A 1044 -58.49 -18.90 -0.04
N PHE A 1045 -59.18 -20.02 0.20
CA PHE A 1045 -58.75 -21.08 1.11
C PHE A 1045 -58.67 -22.41 0.34
N SER A 1046 -57.46 -22.95 0.23
CA SER A 1046 -57.17 -24.05 -0.72
C SER A 1046 -57.52 -25.45 -0.21
N ARG A 1047 -57.83 -25.60 1.08
CA ARG A 1047 -58.06 -26.92 1.73
C ARG A 1047 -59.39 -27.05 2.47
N ASP A 1048 -60.27 -26.04 2.40
CA ASP A 1048 -61.57 -26.07 3.09
C ASP A 1048 -62.66 -26.81 2.29
N GLN A 1049 -62.38 -27.14 1.03
CA GLN A 1049 -63.29 -27.82 0.10
C GLN A 1049 -62.50 -28.73 -0.86
N PRO A 1050 -63.15 -29.68 -1.57
CA PRO A 1050 -62.47 -30.64 -2.46
C PRO A 1050 -61.70 -29.97 -3.62
N ASP A 1051 -62.28 -28.93 -4.23
CA ASP A 1051 -61.64 -28.17 -5.30
C ASP A 1051 -60.74 -27.07 -4.74
N LYS A 1052 -59.49 -27.02 -5.19
CA LYS A 1052 -58.51 -26.04 -4.67
C LYS A 1052 -58.84 -24.64 -5.21
N ILE A 1053 -59.22 -23.73 -4.31
CA ILE A 1053 -59.45 -22.32 -4.62
C ILE A 1053 -58.21 -21.51 -4.24
N TYR A 1054 -57.64 -20.78 -5.20
CA TYR A 1054 -56.50 -19.89 -5.03
C TYR A 1054 -56.86 -18.45 -5.39
N ILE A 1055 -55.96 -17.50 -5.10
CA ILE A 1055 -56.19 -16.06 -5.30
C ILE A 1055 -56.47 -15.71 -6.76
N GLN A 1056 -55.82 -16.37 -7.73
CA GLN A 1056 -56.04 -16.15 -9.15
C GLN A 1056 -57.48 -16.50 -9.56
N HIS A 1057 -58.13 -17.47 -8.90
CA HIS A 1057 -59.53 -17.80 -9.19
C HIS A 1057 -60.46 -16.67 -8.74
N ARG A 1058 -60.21 -16.09 -7.56
CA ARG A 1058 -60.95 -14.91 -7.07
C ARG A 1058 -60.72 -13.68 -7.94
N MET A 1059 -59.49 -13.47 -8.37
CA MET A 1059 -59.16 -12.39 -9.31
C MET A 1059 -59.90 -12.56 -10.65
N LYS A 1060 -60.01 -13.80 -11.16
CA LYS A 1060 -60.77 -14.10 -12.39
C LYS A 1060 -62.28 -13.91 -12.23
N GLU A 1061 -62.83 -14.12 -11.04
CA GLU A 1061 -64.23 -13.78 -10.73
C GLU A 1061 -64.48 -12.25 -10.75
N ASP A 1062 -63.44 -11.45 -10.46
CA ASP A 1062 -63.49 -9.99 -10.35
C ASP A 1062 -62.90 -9.22 -11.55
N VAL A 1063 -62.75 -9.85 -12.73
CA VAL A 1063 -62.12 -9.27 -13.93
C VAL A 1063 -62.61 -7.84 -14.25
N ALA A 1064 -63.93 -7.60 -14.19
CA ALA A 1064 -64.50 -6.28 -14.45
C ALA A 1064 -64.09 -5.22 -13.41
N ARG A 1065 -63.96 -5.61 -12.13
CA ARG A 1065 -63.52 -4.72 -11.06
C ARG A 1065 -62.02 -4.46 -11.12
N LEU A 1066 -61.22 -5.50 -11.40
CA LEU A 1066 -59.78 -5.37 -11.61
C LEU A 1066 -59.46 -4.39 -12.73
N ARG A 1067 -60.21 -4.44 -13.84
CA ARG A 1067 -60.08 -3.47 -14.93
C ARG A 1067 -60.38 -2.05 -14.46
N LYS A 1068 -61.51 -1.84 -13.76
CA LYS A 1068 -61.87 -0.54 -13.19
C LYS A 1068 -60.73 0.04 -12.35
N TRP A 1069 -60.24 -0.73 -11.38
CA TRP A 1069 -59.22 -0.26 -10.44
C TRP A 1069 -57.87 0.00 -11.12
N LEU A 1070 -57.39 -0.89 -11.99
CA LEU A 1070 -56.04 -0.81 -12.55
C LEU A 1070 -55.95 0.09 -13.80
N VAL A 1071 -57.00 0.11 -14.63
CA VAL A 1071 -57.02 0.82 -15.91
C VAL A 1071 -57.77 2.14 -15.80
N GLU A 1072 -59.03 2.13 -15.39
CA GLU A 1072 -59.90 3.32 -15.42
C GLU A 1072 -59.52 4.33 -14.32
N GLU A 1073 -59.23 3.83 -13.12
CA GLU A 1073 -58.86 4.65 -11.96
C GLU A 1073 -57.34 4.75 -11.75
N ASN A 1074 -56.55 4.20 -12.67
CA ASN A 1074 -55.08 4.25 -12.68
C ASN A 1074 -54.43 3.74 -11.36
N GLY A 1075 -54.96 2.68 -10.77
CA GLY A 1075 -54.48 2.09 -9.51
C GLY A 1075 -53.26 1.17 -9.66
N HIS A 1076 -52.58 0.90 -8.55
CA HIS A 1076 -51.34 0.10 -8.51
C HIS A 1076 -51.61 -1.34 -8.08
N PHE A 1077 -50.78 -2.28 -8.56
CA PHE A 1077 -50.86 -3.71 -8.24
C PHE A 1077 -49.62 -4.18 -7.49
N TYR A 1078 -49.83 -4.91 -6.40
CA TYR A 1078 -48.77 -5.46 -5.55
C TYR A 1078 -49.00 -6.95 -5.27
N LEU A 1079 -47.97 -7.77 -5.39
CA LEU A 1079 -48.01 -9.19 -5.00
C LEU A 1079 -46.90 -9.46 -3.97
N CYS A 1080 -47.26 -10.10 -2.86
CA CYS A 1080 -46.30 -10.57 -1.86
C CYS A 1080 -46.56 -12.05 -1.50
N GLY A 1081 -45.55 -12.92 -1.66
CA GLY A 1081 -45.73 -14.36 -1.43
C GLY A 1081 -44.66 -15.26 -2.06
N PRO A 1082 -44.93 -16.57 -2.20
CA PRO A 1082 -44.02 -17.48 -2.91
C PRO A 1082 -44.02 -17.23 -4.43
N THR A 1083 -43.02 -17.75 -5.15
CA THR A 1083 -42.84 -17.55 -6.60
C THR A 1083 -43.79 -18.35 -7.50
N TRP A 1084 -44.27 -19.51 -7.07
CA TRP A 1084 -45.09 -20.42 -7.90
C TRP A 1084 -46.41 -19.86 -8.47
N PRO A 1085 -47.15 -18.93 -7.82
CA PRO A 1085 -48.42 -18.41 -8.33
C PRO A 1085 -48.25 -17.16 -9.22
N VAL A 1086 -47.03 -16.67 -9.41
CA VAL A 1086 -46.76 -15.44 -10.19
C VAL A 1086 -47.30 -15.52 -11.63
N PRO A 1087 -47.11 -16.62 -12.38
CA PRO A 1087 -47.66 -16.74 -13.73
C PRO A 1087 -49.19 -16.65 -13.74
N ASP A 1088 -49.85 -17.40 -12.87
CA ASP A 1088 -51.32 -17.47 -12.81
C ASP A 1088 -51.96 -16.12 -12.40
N VAL A 1089 -51.30 -15.38 -11.51
CA VAL A 1089 -51.73 -14.03 -11.12
C VAL A 1089 -51.55 -13.04 -12.26
N LYS A 1090 -50.42 -13.12 -12.99
CA LYS A 1090 -50.19 -12.31 -14.19
C LYS A 1090 -51.28 -12.59 -15.23
N ASP A 1091 -51.65 -13.85 -15.44
CA ASP A 1091 -52.71 -14.22 -16.38
C ASP A 1091 -54.07 -13.61 -16.00
N ALA A 1092 -54.42 -13.61 -14.71
CA ALA A 1092 -55.66 -12.96 -14.24
C ALA A 1092 -55.67 -11.44 -14.50
N VAL A 1093 -54.52 -10.76 -14.38
CA VAL A 1093 -54.39 -9.33 -14.71
C VAL A 1093 -54.46 -9.10 -16.23
N VAL A 1094 -53.83 -9.96 -17.04
CA VAL A 1094 -53.93 -9.91 -18.51
C VAL A 1094 -55.37 -10.12 -18.98
N GLU A 1095 -56.12 -11.02 -18.34
CA GLU A 1095 -57.54 -11.25 -18.61
C GLU A 1095 -58.38 -9.97 -18.33
N ALA A 1096 -58.08 -9.24 -17.25
CA ALA A 1096 -58.69 -7.92 -16.97
C ALA A 1096 -58.34 -6.84 -18.01
N LEU A 1097 -57.11 -6.84 -18.55
CA LEU A 1097 -56.69 -5.88 -19.58
C LEU A 1097 -57.36 -6.13 -20.94
N THR A 1098 -57.62 -7.40 -21.25
CA THR A 1098 -58.15 -7.84 -22.56
C THR A 1098 -59.68 -7.96 -22.60
N SER A 1099 -60.38 -7.78 -21.46
CA SER A 1099 -61.82 -8.03 -21.32
C SER A 1099 -62.75 -7.18 -22.19
N THR A 1100 -62.30 -6.02 -22.71
CA THR A 1100 -63.08 -5.15 -23.63
C THR A 1100 -62.78 -5.41 -25.10
N GLY A 1101 -61.80 -6.27 -25.42
CA GLY A 1101 -61.34 -6.52 -26.79
C GLY A 1101 -60.45 -5.42 -27.40
N GLU A 1102 -60.12 -4.38 -26.64
CA GLU A 1102 -59.30 -3.23 -27.10
C GLU A 1102 -57.79 -3.53 -27.16
N LEU A 1103 -57.32 -4.49 -26.36
CA LEU A 1103 -55.91 -4.91 -26.29
C LEU A 1103 -55.80 -6.40 -26.62
N SER A 1104 -54.80 -6.77 -27.43
CA SER A 1104 -54.41 -8.16 -27.60
C SER A 1104 -53.61 -8.68 -26.39
N VAL A 1105 -53.51 -10.00 -26.24
CA VAL A 1105 -52.72 -10.64 -25.16
C VAL A 1105 -51.26 -10.18 -25.16
N LYS A 1106 -50.70 -9.93 -26.35
CA LYS A 1106 -49.31 -9.46 -26.50
C LYS A 1106 -49.16 -8.01 -26.02
N GLU A 1107 -50.07 -7.13 -26.43
CA GLU A 1107 -50.07 -5.71 -26.01
C GLU A 1107 -50.33 -5.57 -24.51
N ALA A 1108 -51.20 -6.40 -23.93
CA ALA A 1108 -51.41 -6.46 -22.48
C ALA A 1108 -50.14 -6.87 -21.72
N GLY A 1109 -49.33 -7.77 -22.29
CA GLY A 1109 -48.01 -8.11 -21.77
C GLY A 1109 -47.04 -6.93 -21.77
N GLU A 1110 -46.99 -6.17 -22.85
CA GLU A 1110 -46.15 -4.96 -22.99
C GLU A 1110 -46.57 -3.85 -22.01
N VAL A 1111 -47.88 -3.69 -21.77
CA VAL A 1111 -48.41 -2.76 -20.76
C VAL A 1111 -47.96 -3.13 -19.35
N ILE A 1112 -47.98 -4.43 -18.99
CA ILE A 1112 -47.49 -4.89 -17.68
C ILE A 1112 -45.99 -4.63 -17.52
N GLU A 1113 -45.19 -4.84 -18.56
CA GLU A 1113 -43.76 -4.50 -18.49
C GLU A 1113 -43.56 -2.97 -18.32
N SER A 1114 -44.33 -2.14 -19.02
CA SER A 1114 -44.33 -0.68 -18.77
C SER A 1114 -44.79 -0.31 -17.35
N TRP A 1115 -45.73 -1.04 -16.77
CA TRP A 1115 -46.16 -0.84 -15.38
C TRP A 1115 -45.10 -1.25 -14.36
N LYS A 1116 -44.27 -2.26 -14.65
CA LYS A 1116 -43.12 -2.60 -13.81
C LYS A 1116 -42.07 -1.48 -13.83
N GLU A 1117 -41.76 -0.94 -15.01
CA GLU A 1117 -40.84 0.19 -15.16
C GLU A 1117 -41.32 1.44 -14.42
N LYS A 1118 -42.64 1.66 -14.35
CA LYS A 1118 -43.28 2.77 -13.64
C LYS A 1118 -43.62 2.47 -12.17
N GLU A 1119 -43.15 1.36 -11.62
CA GLU A 1119 -43.42 0.91 -10.24
C GLU A 1119 -44.93 0.82 -9.90
N LYS A 1120 -45.78 0.60 -10.92
CA LYS A 1120 -47.22 0.39 -10.82
C LYS A 1120 -47.59 -1.09 -10.66
N TYR A 1121 -46.70 -1.99 -11.07
CA TYR A 1121 -46.85 -3.44 -10.92
C TYR A 1121 -45.62 -4.00 -10.19
N VAL A 1122 -45.73 -4.21 -8.88
CA VAL A 1122 -44.61 -4.58 -8.00
C VAL A 1122 -44.80 -5.98 -7.43
N LEU A 1123 -43.76 -6.81 -7.55
CA LEU A 1123 -43.75 -8.18 -7.04
C LEU A 1123 -42.62 -8.36 -6.01
N GLU A 1124 -42.97 -8.71 -4.78
CA GLU A 1124 -42.01 -9.15 -3.76
C GLU A 1124 -42.24 -10.63 -3.43
N VAL A 1125 -41.50 -11.50 -4.11
CA VAL A 1125 -41.66 -12.94 -3.99
C VAL A 1125 -40.40 -13.63 -3.47
N TYR A 1126 -40.59 -14.68 -2.66
CA TYR A 1126 -39.53 -15.36 -1.91
C TYR A 1126 -39.46 -16.87 -2.18
#